data_AF-A0A8H5N2T7-F1
#
_entry.id   AF-A0A8H5N2T7-F1
#
_cell.length_a   1.000
_cell.length_b   1.000
_cell.length_c   1.000
_cell.angle_alpha   90.00
_cell.angle_beta   90.00
_cell.angle_gamma   90.00
#
_symmetry.space_group_name_H-M   'P 1'
#
loop_
_entity.id
_entity.type
_entity.pdbx_description
1 polymer ?
#
loop_
_entity_poly.entity_id
_entity_poly.type
_entity_poly.pdbx_seq_one_letter_code
_entity_poly.pdbx_strand_id
1 'polypeptide(L)'
;MLIPSKYPTNGWWAPYAAPPGKGTAAGPFPYESSLDGYGIRFGIGQDRQFDGTSVKVPTQLDWRASFSEHSGDFDDHKATAFDTQTVTIQYFQGNSSMKAYLVPGSPYMTFQYKSATPLLTTLNGGIKSLNGKALSGGNTVRHRGTKFTVIDTKGTTYLVYSDRSITLTAKAENNNKGTISADGKFSGILRMVMLRDPKHQKLLDAHSKVYPISLSQDYSISGDSGTVTFKWKTKGTGDLLMLTWPHHRKVLQSPKSPDTTSLNYLTLKGWMYPTLGNTWRLTYKLTSITWNAPRDVDPSCKESVVNGLKYEVNQLDPSKAPAPNEFYYWGGTLAAKSRLALIADHVGSKDLIDPVIKYLKASFDDWFSATNKALPAYETAWGGVINKEGATNTWVDFGNGYFNDHHFHYGYFLHIAAVIAKYDPGWLAQHREYVTFFARDIINPSSDDPFFPITRCLDWFAGHSWASGIANGAGSRDQESVGEAVNGYYGAMLWATVALDQKHANFARLLLAIEQQAAKTYWHLYPSAGKDDPVNPYPEAKFRDLITVGNVMDWQTGAWLFWGAEKVQIAAIQILPVTPVNEVMYDTEWVSNVFAYTMPELANASYADSWKSVIYAAYSNAKPQESAAWSANLSDWGSGNTYTNELYFISTRPNPNGQPICGSLPQNPYGDFKIQATSGKYIVCAANGGELSASSNSSNRASVFSSAYVPNAGTLQLSSNKQYVTADQSGTYSLSAARAIADTWERFTIRQKIGERQGVYSIKAASNGKYVRVSSDGTLINDGAVESDATGFRFIKA
;
A
#
# COMPACT_ATOMS: atom_id res chain seq x y z
N MET A 1 14.54 -35.70 0.49
CA MET A 1 14.95 -34.61 -0.42
C MET A 1 14.63 -33.33 0.31
N LEU A 2 15.66 -32.67 0.82
CA LEU A 2 15.56 -31.50 1.70
C LEU A 2 14.75 -30.41 0.98
N ILE A 3 13.75 -29.84 1.64
CA ILE A 3 13.10 -28.61 1.20
C ILE A 3 14.08 -27.49 1.59
N PRO A 4 14.87 -26.91 0.66
CA PRO A 4 15.97 -26.03 1.01
C PRO A 4 15.55 -24.56 1.16
N SER A 5 14.29 -24.22 0.85
CA SER A 5 13.77 -22.85 0.93
C SER A 5 12.89 -22.68 2.16
N LYS A 6 13.06 -21.54 2.85
CA LYS A 6 12.14 -21.09 3.89
C LYS A 6 10.71 -20.96 3.33
N TYR A 7 9.70 -21.28 4.13
CA TYR A 7 8.30 -21.16 3.71
C TYR A 7 7.93 -19.68 3.51
N PRO A 8 7.19 -19.33 2.44
CA PRO A 8 6.66 -17.98 2.29
C PRO A 8 5.57 -17.74 3.34
N THR A 9 5.53 -16.51 3.84
CA THR A 9 4.60 -16.07 4.90
C THR A 9 3.46 -15.20 4.37
N ASN A 10 3.67 -14.53 3.23
CA ASN A 10 2.73 -13.56 2.65
C ASN A 10 2.18 -14.02 1.29
N GLY A 11 2.64 -15.16 0.76
CA GLY A 11 2.15 -15.72 -0.50
C GLY A 11 0.72 -16.27 -0.39
N TRP A 12 -0.01 -16.33 -1.51
CA TRP A 12 -1.42 -16.75 -1.53
C TRP A 12 -1.68 -18.14 -0.92
N TRP A 13 -0.70 -19.04 -0.94
CA TRP A 13 -0.83 -20.41 -0.41
C TRP A 13 -0.25 -20.61 1.01
N ALA A 14 0.21 -19.54 1.67
CA ALA A 14 0.61 -19.55 3.09
C ALA A 14 -0.40 -20.25 4.03
N PRO A 15 -1.75 -20.15 3.83
CA PRO A 15 -2.71 -20.89 4.64
C PRO A 15 -2.53 -22.43 4.67
N TYR A 16 -1.83 -23.02 3.69
CA TYR A 16 -1.54 -24.46 3.68
C TYR A 16 -0.27 -24.82 4.45
N ALA A 17 0.61 -23.85 4.67
CA ALA A 17 1.86 -24.03 5.40
C ALA A 17 1.71 -23.70 6.89
N ALA A 18 0.94 -22.67 7.22
CA ALA A 18 0.75 -22.26 8.61
C ALA A 18 -0.25 -23.19 9.33
N PRO A 19 0.05 -23.68 10.54
CA PRO A 19 -0.90 -24.48 11.31
C PRO A 19 -2.22 -23.73 11.54
N PRO A 20 -3.38 -24.40 11.40
CA PRO A 20 -3.55 -25.85 11.22
C PRO A 20 -3.60 -26.31 9.75
N GLY A 21 -3.17 -25.51 8.76
CA GLY A 21 -3.05 -25.91 7.35
C GLY A 21 -4.36 -25.97 6.57
N LYS A 22 -5.48 -25.56 7.17
CA LYS A 22 -6.84 -25.69 6.61
C LYS A 22 -7.48 -24.37 6.19
N GLY A 23 -6.72 -23.28 6.18
CA GLY A 23 -7.21 -21.97 5.78
C GLY A 23 -7.67 -21.95 4.32
N THR A 24 -8.61 -21.07 4.01
CA THR A 24 -8.97 -20.77 2.62
C THR A 24 -7.89 -19.90 2.01
N ALA A 25 -7.37 -20.34 0.87
CA ALA A 25 -6.56 -19.52 0.01
C ALA A 25 -7.44 -18.99 -1.13
N ALA A 26 -7.37 -17.70 -1.44
CA ALA A 26 -7.87 -17.21 -2.71
C ALA A 26 -6.89 -17.58 -3.82
N GLY A 27 -6.89 -18.86 -4.17
CA GLY A 27 -6.08 -19.42 -5.22
C GLY A 27 -6.17 -20.95 -5.24
N PRO A 28 -5.62 -21.61 -6.26
CA PRO A 28 -4.97 -21.00 -7.43
C PRO A 28 -6.02 -20.38 -8.36
N PHE A 29 -5.97 -19.05 -8.56
CA PHE A 29 -6.96 -18.34 -9.36
C PHE A 29 -7.06 -18.92 -10.78
N PRO A 30 -8.26 -19.01 -11.38
CA PRO A 30 -9.52 -18.40 -10.95
C PRO A 30 -10.23 -19.17 -9.83
N TYR A 31 -9.70 -20.31 -9.39
CA TYR A 31 -10.26 -21.04 -8.26
C TYR A 31 -9.85 -20.43 -6.94
N GLU A 32 -10.76 -20.52 -5.98
CA GLU A 32 -10.44 -20.44 -4.57
C GLU A 32 -10.38 -21.87 -4.03
N SER A 33 -9.49 -22.14 -3.09
CA SER A 33 -9.34 -23.48 -2.56
C SER A 33 -8.89 -23.54 -1.12
N SER A 34 -9.27 -24.63 -0.45
CA SER A 34 -8.92 -24.92 0.93
C SER A 34 -8.68 -26.42 1.11
N LEU A 35 -7.99 -26.77 2.18
CA LEU A 35 -7.72 -28.15 2.54
C LEU A 35 -8.73 -28.61 3.62
N ASP A 36 -9.10 -29.88 3.60
CA ASP A 36 -9.76 -30.58 4.71
C ASP A 36 -9.20 -32.00 4.89
N GLY A 37 -9.69 -32.74 5.89
CA GLY A 37 -9.24 -34.11 6.20
C GLY A 37 -9.39 -35.11 5.05
N TYR A 38 -10.25 -34.81 4.08
CA TYR A 38 -10.56 -35.73 2.99
C TYR A 38 -9.87 -35.33 1.69
N GLY A 39 -9.54 -34.07 1.48
CA GLY A 39 -8.89 -33.63 0.25
C GLY A 39 -8.95 -32.14 0.01
N ILE A 40 -8.81 -31.78 -1.26
CA ILE A 40 -8.75 -30.39 -1.70
C ILE A 40 -10.13 -29.93 -2.13
N ARG A 41 -10.61 -28.88 -1.49
CA ARG A 41 -11.87 -28.21 -1.82
C ARG A 41 -11.56 -27.04 -2.75
N PHE A 42 -12.33 -26.86 -3.82
CA PHE A 42 -12.13 -25.77 -4.77
C PHE A 42 -13.43 -25.36 -5.44
N GLY A 43 -13.51 -24.12 -5.90
CA GLY A 43 -14.61 -23.60 -6.71
C GLY A 43 -14.27 -22.23 -7.28
N ILE A 44 -15.18 -21.67 -8.08
CA ILE A 44 -15.03 -20.30 -8.60
C ILE A 44 -16.24 -19.50 -8.14
N GLY A 45 -16.02 -18.45 -7.36
CA GLY A 45 -17.06 -17.49 -6.97
C GLY A 45 -17.80 -16.96 -8.20
N GLN A 46 -19.12 -17.12 -8.21
CA GLN A 46 -19.98 -16.61 -9.29
C GLN A 46 -20.77 -15.37 -8.90
N ASP A 47 -20.86 -15.12 -7.60
CA ASP A 47 -21.58 -14.00 -7.04
C ASP A 47 -20.62 -12.84 -6.77
N ARG A 48 -20.60 -11.87 -7.69
CA ARG A 48 -19.83 -10.63 -7.54
C ARG A 48 -20.79 -9.53 -7.12
N GLN A 49 -20.64 -9.09 -5.87
CA GLN A 49 -21.55 -8.17 -5.21
C GLN A 49 -20.90 -6.77 -5.11
N PHE A 50 -21.72 -5.72 -5.24
CA PHE A 50 -21.32 -4.35 -4.94
C PHE A 50 -22.28 -3.76 -3.91
N ASP A 51 -21.76 -3.28 -2.78
CA ASP A 51 -22.56 -2.78 -1.65
C ASP A 51 -22.60 -1.25 -1.54
N GLY A 52 -22.05 -0.54 -2.53
CA GLY A 52 -21.92 0.93 -2.52
C GLY A 52 -20.51 1.41 -2.19
N THR A 53 -19.71 0.61 -1.49
CA THR A 53 -18.32 0.98 -1.09
C THR A 53 -17.29 -0.08 -1.47
N SER A 54 -17.74 -1.31 -1.65
CA SER A 54 -16.88 -2.47 -1.89
C SER A 54 -17.45 -3.40 -2.94
N VAL A 55 -16.56 -3.99 -3.73
CA VAL A 55 -16.84 -5.20 -4.52
C VAL A 55 -16.41 -6.41 -3.71
N LYS A 56 -17.27 -7.43 -3.65
CA LYS A 56 -17.05 -8.70 -2.94
C LYS A 56 -17.27 -9.86 -3.88
N VAL A 57 -16.42 -10.88 -3.76
CA VAL A 57 -16.62 -12.20 -4.34
C VAL A 57 -16.53 -13.19 -3.19
N PRO A 58 -17.64 -13.52 -2.52
CA PRO A 58 -17.62 -14.47 -1.42
C PRO A 58 -17.10 -15.82 -1.86
N THR A 59 -16.28 -16.45 -1.01
CA THR A 59 -15.70 -17.75 -1.31
C THR A 59 -16.76 -18.79 -1.59
N GLN A 60 -16.60 -19.46 -2.74
CA GLN A 60 -17.44 -20.58 -3.15
C GLN A 60 -16.57 -21.81 -3.42
N LEU A 61 -16.83 -22.90 -2.68
CA LEU A 61 -16.19 -24.19 -2.89
C LEU A 61 -17.22 -25.13 -3.52
N ASP A 62 -16.99 -25.55 -4.76
CA ASP A 62 -17.94 -26.35 -5.55
C ASP A 62 -17.69 -27.85 -5.42
N TRP A 63 -16.41 -28.24 -5.32
CA TRP A 63 -15.97 -29.62 -5.38
C TRP A 63 -14.91 -29.92 -4.34
N ARG A 64 -14.87 -31.18 -3.89
CA ARG A 64 -13.73 -31.77 -3.19
C ARG A 64 -13.16 -32.90 -4.02
N ALA A 65 -11.86 -32.85 -4.33
CA ALA A 65 -11.12 -33.95 -4.93
C ALA A 65 -10.40 -34.77 -3.85
N SER A 66 -10.56 -36.09 -3.91
CA SER A 66 -10.06 -37.08 -2.95
C SER A 66 -9.92 -38.45 -3.63
N PHE A 67 -9.67 -39.49 -2.85
CA PHE A 67 -9.75 -40.88 -3.26
C PHE A 67 -10.40 -41.73 -2.17
N SER A 68 -11.14 -42.78 -2.56
CA SER A 68 -11.96 -43.57 -1.65
C SER A 68 -11.19 -44.28 -0.54
N GLU A 69 -9.90 -44.55 -0.74
CA GLU A 69 -9.05 -45.16 0.29
C GLU A 69 -8.62 -44.19 1.39
N HIS A 70 -8.76 -42.87 1.22
CA HIS A 70 -8.32 -41.89 2.22
C HIS A 70 -9.22 -41.94 3.48
N SER A 71 -8.62 -42.05 4.65
CA SER A 71 -9.33 -42.21 5.94
C SER A 71 -10.09 -40.97 6.40
N GLY A 72 -9.70 -39.78 5.94
CA GLY A 72 -10.20 -38.51 6.46
C GLY A 72 -9.27 -37.89 7.51
N ASP A 73 -8.17 -38.55 7.85
CA ASP A 73 -7.13 -38.00 8.73
C ASP A 73 -6.43 -36.83 8.03
N PHE A 74 -6.43 -35.66 8.67
CA PHE A 74 -5.77 -34.51 8.10
C PHE A 74 -4.25 -34.66 8.13
N ASP A 75 -3.66 -35.48 8.99
CA ASP A 75 -2.19 -35.64 9.02
C ASP A 75 -1.65 -36.43 7.81
N ASP A 76 -2.54 -37.11 7.06
CA ASP A 76 -2.25 -37.85 5.84
C ASP A 76 -2.13 -36.94 4.59
N HIS A 77 -1.69 -35.69 4.78
CA HIS A 77 -1.33 -34.75 3.70
C HIS A 77 0.01 -34.05 3.93
N LYS A 78 0.62 -33.56 2.84
CA LYS A 78 1.84 -32.72 2.89
C LYS A 78 2.06 -31.92 1.61
N ALA A 79 2.77 -30.80 1.72
CA ALA A 79 3.40 -30.16 0.57
C ALA A 79 4.62 -30.99 0.12
N THR A 80 4.69 -31.32 -1.18
CA THR A 80 5.81 -32.10 -1.75
C THR A 80 6.74 -31.30 -2.64
N ALA A 81 6.31 -30.12 -3.07
CA ALA A 81 7.08 -29.14 -3.82
C ALA A 81 6.38 -27.79 -3.73
N PHE A 82 7.15 -26.71 -3.78
CA PHE A 82 6.65 -25.36 -4.01
C PHE A 82 7.74 -24.52 -4.70
N ASP A 83 7.32 -23.41 -5.27
CA ASP A 83 8.18 -22.34 -5.79
C ASP A 83 7.59 -20.98 -5.36
N THR A 84 8.02 -19.89 -5.99
CA THR A 84 7.51 -18.55 -5.64
C THR A 84 6.00 -18.42 -5.79
N GLN A 85 5.35 -19.22 -6.65
CA GLN A 85 3.94 -19.03 -7.03
C GLN A 85 3.09 -20.30 -6.98
N THR A 86 3.70 -21.49 -7.04
CA THR A 86 2.99 -22.77 -7.11
C THR A 86 3.28 -23.65 -5.90
N VAL A 87 2.32 -24.53 -5.58
CA VAL A 87 2.46 -25.54 -4.53
C VAL A 87 1.85 -26.87 -4.98
N THR A 88 2.52 -27.97 -4.64
CA THR A 88 2.03 -29.33 -4.88
C THR A 88 1.67 -30.00 -3.56
N ILE A 89 0.38 -30.18 -3.31
CA ILE A 89 -0.14 -30.87 -2.13
C ILE A 89 -0.38 -32.34 -2.46
N GLN A 90 0.05 -33.25 -1.58
CA GLN A 90 -0.20 -34.68 -1.68
C GLN A 90 -1.03 -35.16 -0.50
N TYR A 91 -2.13 -35.86 -0.78
CA TYR A 91 -2.86 -36.71 0.16
C TYR A 91 -2.45 -38.17 -0.07
N PHE A 92 -2.31 -38.98 0.99
CA PHE A 92 -1.82 -40.36 0.90
C PHE A 92 -2.47 -41.30 1.91
N GLN A 93 -2.68 -42.57 1.53
CA GLN A 93 -3.07 -43.65 2.45
C GLN A 93 -2.41 -44.94 1.99
N GLY A 94 -1.48 -45.46 2.80
CA GLY A 94 -0.67 -46.61 2.41
C GLY A 94 0.02 -46.39 1.06
N ASN A 95 -0.26 -47.23 0.07
CA ASN A 95 0.31 -47.11 -1.28
C ASN A 95 -0.50 -46.20 -2.24
N SER A 96 -1.68 -45.74 -1.81
CA SER A 96 -2.57 -44.88 -2.59
C SER A 96 -2.22 -43.41 -2.35
N SER A 97 -2.21 -42.59 -3.39
CA SER A 97 -2.08 -41.14 -3.20
C SER A 97 -2.69 -40.31 -4.33
N MET A 98 -2.98 -39.06 -4.01
CA MET A 98 -3.37 -38.02 -4.95
C MET A 98 -2.46 -36.79 -4.75
N LYS A 99 -1.84 -36.31 -5.82
CA LYS A 99 -1.17 -35.00 -5.86
C LYS A 99 -2.05 -33.99 -6.57
N ALA A 100 -2.15 -32.79 -6.05
CA ALA A 100 -2.72 -31.66 -6.78
C ALA A 100 -1.64 -30.65 -7.11
N TYR A 101 -1.60 -30.25 -8.38
CA TYR A 101 -0.73 -29.17 -8.85
C TYR A 101 -1.51 -27.87 -8.80
N LEU A 102 -1.27 -27.05 -7.77
CA LEU A 102 -1.97 -25.78 -7.59
C LEU A 102 -1.14 -24.65 -8.21
N VAL A 103 -1.61 -24.16 -9.37
CA VAL A 103 -0.88 -23.19 -10.20
C VAL A 103 -1.81 -22.03 -10.58
N PRO A 104 -1.57 -20.81 -10.09
CA PRO A 104 -2.35 -19.63 -10.47
C PRO A 104 -2.38 -19.42 -11.98
N GLY A 105 -3.54 -19.00 -12.50
CA GLY A 105 -3.81 -18.82 -13.92
C GLY A 105 -4.18 -20.08 -14.68
N SER A 106 -4.06 -21.29 -14.08
CA SER A 106 -4.55 -22.50 -14.75
C SER A 106 -6.09 -22.52 -14.73
N PRO A 107 -6.78 -22.63 -15.89
CA PRO A 107 -8.23 -22.79 -15.88
C PRO A 107 -8.67 -24.17 -15.38
N TYR A 108 -7.73 -25.10 -15.20
CA TYR A 108 -8.01 -26.46 -14.73
C TYR A 108 -7.39 -26.72 -13.35
N MET A 109 -8.15 -27.37 -12.48
CA MET A 109 -7.61 -28.08 -11.32
C MET A 109 -7.06 -29.43 -11.79
N THR A 110 -5.83 -29.77 -11.43
CA THR A 110 -5.12 -30.95 -11.96
C THR A 110 -4.70 -31.89 -10.84
N PHE A 111 -5.13 -33.14 -10.92
CA PHE A 111 -4.91 -34.19 -9.91
C PHE A 111 -4.20 -35.38 -10.53
N GLN A 112 -3.06 -35.78 -9.95
CA GLN A 112 -2.37 -37.02 -10.27
C GLN A 112 -2.66 -38.08 -9.22
N TYR A 113 -3.25 -39.18 -9.64
CA TYR A 113 -3.50 -40.33 -8.79
C TYR A 113 -2.43 -41.40 -9.00
N LYS A 114 -2.07 -42.09 -7.92
CA LYS A 114 -1.22 -43.29 -7.94
C LYS A 114 -1.91 -44.37 -7.12
N SER A 115 -2.32 -45.45 -7.78
CA SER A 115 -2.97 -46.62 -7.18
C SER A 115 -4.14 -46.31 -6.25
N ALA A 116 -4.85 -45.21 -6.49
CA ALA A 116 -5.96 -44.74 -5.66
C ALA A 116 -7.24 -44.71 -6.48
N THR A 117 -8.40 -44.76 -5.84
CA THR A 117 -9.72 -44.74 -6.50
C THR A 117 -10.28 -43.31 -6.47
N PRO A 118 -10.18 -42.52 -7.56
CA PRO A 118 -10.63 -41.12 -7.57
C PRO A 118 -12.05 -40.94 -7.04
N LEU A 119 -12.22 -39.93 -6.19
CA LEU A 119 -13.51 -39.55 -5.62
C LEU A 119 -13.65 -38.02 -5.69
N LEU A 120 -14.63 -37.56 -6.45
CA LEU A 120 -15.02 -36.17 -6.54
C LEU A 120 -16.36 -35.99 -5.83
N THR A 121 -16.42 -35.10 -4.84
CA THR A 121 -17.65 -34.84 -4.06
C THR A 121 -18.11 -33.41 -4.33
N THR A 122 -19.39 -33.21 -4.63
CA THR A 122 -19.95 -31.86 -4.74
C THR A 122 -20.10 -31.23 -3.35
N LEU A 123 -19.82 -29.94 -3.25
CA LEU A 123 -19.98 -29.13 -2.04
C LEU A 123 -21.03 -28.03 -2.20
N ASN A 124 -21.42 -27.73 -3.44
CA ASN A 124 -22.37 -26.68 -3.77
C ASN A 124 -23.50 -27.22 -4.67
N GLY A 125 -24.37 -28.06 -4.11
CA GLY A 125 -25.42 -28.77 -4.85
C GLY A 125 -25.13 -30.26 -5.02
N GLY A 126 -26.10 -31.02 -5.53
CA GLY A 126 -25.96 -32.44 -5.89
C GLY A 126 -25.60 -32.61 -7.37
N ILE A 127 -25.49 -33.86 -7.84
CA ILE A 127 -25.25 -34.13 -9.27
C ILE A 127 -26.59 -34.28 -10.00
N LYS A 128 -26.83 -33.44 -11.01
CA LYS A 128 -28.02 -33.48 -11.86
C LYS A 128 -27.84 -34.39 -13.07
N SER A 129 -26.67 -34.38 -13.72
CA SER A 129 -26.40 -35.25 -14.86
C SER A 129 -24.92 -35.56 -15.07
N LEU A 130 -24.66 -36.70 -15.71
CA LEU A 130 -23.35 -37.08 -16.24
C LEU A 130 -23.50 -37.40 -17.73
N ASN A 131 -22.76 -36.70 -18.59
CA ASN A 131 -22.80 -36.84 -20.05
C ASN A 131 -24.22 -36.77 -20.63
N GLY A 132 -25.03 -35.83 -20.13
CA GLY A 132 -26.41 -35.62 -20.56
C GLY A 132 -27.43 -36.63 -20.00
N LYS A 133 -26.98 -37.70 -19.33
CA LYS A 133 -27.89 -38.63 -18.64
C LYS A 133 -28.23 -38.08 -17.27
N ALA A 134 -29.51 -37.82 -17.04
CA ALA A 134 -30.01 -37.29 -15.78
C ALA A 134 -29.86 -38.30 -14.63
N LEU A 135 -29.61 -37.79 -13.43
CA LEU A 135 -29.69 -38.52 -12.17
C LEU A 135 -30.92 -38.02 -11.41
N SER A 136 -31.76 -38.93 -10.93
CA SER A 136 -32.88 -38.65 -10.03
C SER A 136 -32.98 -39.72 -8.95
N GLY A 137 -33.35 -39.34 -7.72
CA GLY A 137 -33.74 -40.26 -6.65
C GLY A 137 -32.72 -41.34 -6.27
N GLY A 138 -31.47 -40.99 -5.94
CA GLY A 138 -30.48 -41.96 -5.44
C GLY A 138 -29.80 -42.83 -6.50
N ASN A 139 -30.22 -42.71 -7.76
CA ASN A 139 -29.70 -43.50 -8.88
C ASN A 139 -28.25 -43.15 -9.25
N THR A 140 -27.58 -44.09 -9.91
CA THR A 140 -26.22 -43.94 -10.42
C THR A 140 -26.19 -43.93 -11.95
N VAL A 141 -25.34 -43.07 -12.54
CA VAL A 141 -25.01 -43.10 -13.97
C VAL A 141 -23.54 -43.47 -14.13
N ARG A 142 -23.27 -44.49 -14.94
CA ARG A 142 -21.94 -44.99 -15.22
C ARG A 142 -21.54 -44.68 -16.66
N HIS A 143 -20.30 -44.23 -16.86
CA HIS A 143 -19.76 -43.98 -18.18
C HIS A 143 -18.25 -44.28 -18.23
N ARG A 144 -17.79 -44.87 -19.34
CA ARG A 144 -16.35 -45.10 -19.59
C ARG A 144 -15.88 -44.19 -20.70
N GLY A 145 -14.82 -43.42 -20.46
CA GLY A 145 -14.31 -42.44 -21.42
C GLY A 145 -13.09 -41.70 -20.92
N THR A 146 -12.69 -40.65 -21.64
CA THR A 146 -11.60 -39.74 -21.27
C THR A 146 -12.08 -38.30 -21.05
N LYS A 147 -13.35 -38.01 -21.37
CA LYS A 147 -13.99 -36.72 -21.18
C LYS A 147 -15.39 -36.95 -20.61
N PHE A 148 -15.74 -36.14 -19.62
CA PHE A 148 -17.04 -36.18 -18.96
C PHE A 148 -17.56 -34.75 -18.77
N THR A 149 -18.85 -34.56 -18.94
CA THR A 149 -19.57 -33.34 -18.64
C THR A 149 -20.49 -33.62 -17.46
N VAL A 150 -20.35 -32.83 -16.40
CA VAL A 150 -21.11 -32.95 -15.17
C VAL A 150 -21.92 -31.67 -15.02
N ILE A 151 -23.20 -31.80 -14.72
CA ILE A 151 -24.05 -30.67 -14.36
C ILE A 151 -24.54 -30.90 -12.93
N ASP A 152 -24.38 -29.90 -12.07
CA ASP A 152 -24.89 -29.95 -10.70
C ASP A 152 -26.38 -29.55 -10.64
N THR A 153 -26.99 -29.64 -9.45
CA THR A 153 -28.40 -29.24 -9.25
C THR A 153 -28.63 -27.73 -9.28
N LYS A 154 -27.57 -26.92 -9.25
CA LYS A 154 -27.61 -25.45 -9.41
C LYS A 154 -27.46 -25.01 -10.87
N GLY A 155 -27.12 -25.94 -11.78
CA GLY A 155 -26.91 -25.69 -13.20
C GLY A 155 -25.47 -25.37 -13.58
N THR A 156 -24.52 -25.42 -12.64
CA THR A 156 -23.09 -25.27 -12.95
C THR A 156 -22.62 -26.47 -13.75
N THR A 157 -21.86 -26.21 -14.81
CA THR A 157 -21.27 -27.26 -15.64
C THR A 157 -19.78 -27.38 -15.40
N TYR A 158 -19.30 -28.60 -15.18
CA TYR A 158 -17.89 -28.94 -15.08
C TYR A 158 -17.51 -29.98 -16.14
N LEU A 159 -16.33 -29.81 -16.74
CA LEU A 159 -15.71 -30.80 -17.61
C LEU A 159 -14.63 -31.54 -16.83
N VAL A 160 -14.64 -32.86 -16.90
CA VAL A 160 -13.60 -33.73 -16.34
C VAL A 160 -12.85 -34.41 -17.49
N TYR A 161 -11.54 -34.24 -17.52
CA TYR A 161 -10.65 -34.87 -18.49
C TYR A 161 -9.75 -35.88 -17.80
N SER A 162 -9.54 -37.02 -18.45
CA SER A 162 -8.63 -38.08 -18.00
C SER A 162 -7.56 -38.33 -19.06
N ASP A 163 -6.31 -38.52 -18.65
CA ASP A 163 -5.20 -38.83 -19.56
C ASP A 163 -5.36 -40.19 -20.25
N ARG A 164 -6.18 -41.08 -19.68
CA ARG A 164 -6.51 -42.40 -20.19
C ARG A 164 -7.96 -42.77 -19.91
N SER A 165 -8.48 -43.78 -20.61
CA SER A 165 -9.86 -44.20 -20.40
C SER A 165 -10.07 -44.68 -18.97
N ILE A 166 -11.08 -44.11 -18.31
CA ILE A 166 -11.50 -44.42 -16.94
C ILE A 166 -13.01 -44.62 -16.94
N THR A 167 -13.52 -45.47 -16.05
CA THR A 167 -14.95 -45.57 -15.82
C THR A 167 -15.30 -44.77 -14.57
N LEU A 168 -16.19 -43.78 -14.73
CA LEU A 168 -16.69 -42.94 -13.66
C LEU A 168 -18.18 -43.26 -13.42
N THR A 169 -18.53 -43.41 -12.15
CA THR A 169 -19.89 -43.60 -11.67
C THR A 169 -20.30 -42.35 -10.90
N ALA A 170 -21.24 -41.58 -11.46
CA ALA A 170 -21.90 -40.49 -10.77
C ALA A 170 -23.06 -41.02 -9.93
N LYS A 171 -23.21 -40.52 -8.71
CA LYS A 171 -24.30 -40.81 -7.78
C LYS A 171 -24.87 -39.50 -7.26
N ALA A 172 -26.18 -39.31 -7.40
CA ALA A 172 -26.89 -38.24 -6.71
C ALA A 172 -27.29 -38.75 -5.33
N GLU A 173 -26.64 -38.29 -4.26
CA GLU A 173 -27.02 -38.69 -2.90
C GLU A 173 -28.30 -37.96 -2.46
N ASN A 174 -28.34 -36.64 -2.69
CA ASN A 174 -29.52 -35.80 -2.50
C ASN A 174 -29.37 -34.49 -3.32
N ASN A 175 -30.31 -33.55 -3.18
CA ASN A 175 -30.29 -32.30 -3.93
C ASN A 175 -29.09 -31.38 -3.65
N ASN A 176 -28.39 -31.61 -2.54
CA ASN A 176 -27.27 -30.79 -2.08
C ASN A 176 -25.93 -31.55 -2.06
N LYS A 177 -25.91 -32.84 -2.41
CA LYS A 177 -24.71 -33.70 -2.37
C LYS A 177 -24.73 -34.80 -3.42
N GLY A 178 -23.59 -35.03 -4.05
CA GLY A 178 -23.36 -36.15 -4.95
C GLY A 178 -21.87 -36.46 -5.11
N THR A 179 -21.59 -37.62 -5.67
CA THR A 179 -20.22 -38.11 -5.85
C THR A 179 -19.99 -38.63 -7.26
N ILE A 180 -18.78 -38.44 -7.78
CA ILE A 180 -18.26 -39.13 -8.95
C ILE A 180 -17.07 -39.97 -8.49
N SER A 181 -17.19 -41.29 -8.52
CA SER A 181 -16.10 -42.19 -8.17
C SER A 181 -15.62 -42.98 -9.38
N ALA A 182 -14.33 -43.30 -9.40
CA ALA A 182 -13.85 -44.38 -10.27
C ALA A 182 -14.35 -45.73 -9.75
N ASP A 183 -14.48 -46.72 -10.63
CA ASP A 183 -14.89 -48.08 -10.22
C ASP A 183 -13.74 -48.91 -9.61
N GLY A 184 -12.54 -48.35 -9.55
CA GLY A 184 -11.38 -48.98 -8.96
C GLY A 184 -10.14 -48.10 -9.02
N LYS A 185 -9.01 -48.69 -8.61
CA LYS A 185 -7.73 -48.00 -8.53
C LYS A 185 -7.27 -47.48 -9.90
N PHE A 186 -6.85 -46.23 -9.90
CA PHE A 186 -6.41 -45.47 -11.05
C PHE A 186 -4.99 -44.94 -10.82
N SER A 187 -4.18 -44.95 -11.87
CA SER A 187 -2.87 -44.30 -11.91
C SER A 187 -2.79 -43.48 -13.18
N GLY A 188 -2.94 -42.16 -13.03
CA GLY A 188 -3.11 -41.24 -14.15
C GLY A 188 -3.47 -39.84 -13.69
N ILE A 189 -3.96 -39.01 -14.61
CA ILE A 189 -4.30 -37.62 -14.38
C ILE A 189 -5.80 -37.42 -14.56
N LEU A 190 -6.44 -36.73 -13.62
CA LEU A 190 -7.75 -36.12 -13.81
C LEU A 190 -7.62 -34.60 -13.77
N ARG A 191 -8.28 -33.89 -14.69
CA ARG A 191 -8.37 -32.43 -14.71
C ARG A 191 -9.82 -32.00 -14.69
N MET A 192 -10.14 -31.00 -13.87
CA MET A 192 -11.48 -30.44 -13.79
C MET A 192 -11.46 -28.97 -14.17
N VAL A 193 -12.46 -28.54 -14.95
CA VAL A 193 -12.66 -27.13 -15.30
C VAL A 193 -14.13 -26.74 -15.30
N MET A 194 -14.43 -25.57 -14.75
CA MET A 194 -15.77 -24.97 -14.84
C MET A 194 -16.05 -24.45 -16.26
N LEU A 195 -17.14 -24.92 -16.88
CA LEU A 195 -17.61 -24.43 -18.17
C LEU A 195 -18.73 -23.40 -17.96
N ARG A 196 -18.39 -22.10 -17.96
CA ARG A 196 -19.37 -21.01 -17.78
C ARG A 196 -20.26 -20.74 -18.99
N ASP A 197 -19.72 -20.92 -20.19
CA ASP A 197 -20.42 -20.73 -21.45
C ASP A 197 -20.07 -21.90 -22.39
N PRO A 198 -21.04 -22.56 -23.04
CA PRO A 198 -20.76 -23.62 -24.01
C PRO A 198 -19.71 -23.27 -25.06
N LYS A 199 -19.59 -22.00 -25.47
CA LYS A 199 -18.58 -21.56 -26.45
C LYS A 199 -17.14 -21.75 -25.95
N HIS A 200 -16.93 -21.77 -24.63
CA HIS A 200 -15.59 -21.96 -24.04
C HIS A 200 -15.07 -23.39 -24.22
N GLN A 201 -15.95 -24.37 -24.45
CA GLN A 201 -15.60 -25.77 -24.48
C GLN A 201 -14.57 -26.10 -25.57
N LYS A 202 -14.66 -25.46 -26.74
CA LYS A 202 -13.73 -25.73 -27.86
C LYS A 202 -12.28 -25.45 -27.48
N LEU A 203 -12.02 -24.31 -26.83
CA LEU A 203 -10.68 -23.95 -26.36
C LEU A 203 -10.23 -24.89 -25.23
N LEU A 204 -11.11 -25.17 -24.28
CA LEU A 204 -10.80 -26.06 -23.16
C LEU A 204 -10.48 -27.50 -23.61
N ASP A 205 -11.19 -28.02 -24.61
CA ASP A 205 -10.93 -29.34 -25.17
C ASP A 205 -9.55 -29.40 -25.82
N ALA A 206 -9.20 -28.39 -26.62
CA ALA A 206 -7.94 -28.32 -27.37
C ALA A 206 -6.70 -28.33 -26.46
N HIS A 207 -6.78 -27.74 -25.26
CA HIS A 207 -5.66 -27.57 -24.34
C HIS A 207 -5.74 -28.46 -23.07
N SER A 208 -6.70 -29.39 -23.03
CA SER A 208 -6.92 -30.29 -21.88
C SER A 208 -5.75 -31.23 -21.58
N LYS A 209 -4.89 -31.53 -22.56
CA LYS A 209 -3.79 -32.50 -22.44
C LYS A 209 -2.49 -31.91 -21.86
N VAL A 210 -2.33 -30.59 -21.81
CA VAL A 210 -1.12 -29.92 -21.33
C VAL A 210 -1.42 -29.20 -20.02
N TYR A 211 -0.61 -29.43 -18.99
CA TYR A 211 -0.80 -28.83 -17.68
C TYR A 211 0.51 -28.41 -17.03
N PRO A 212 0.51 -27.32 -16.24
CA PRO A 212 1.67 -26.88 -15.50
C PRO A 212 1.81 -27.68 -14.19
N ILE A 213 3.05 -27.88 -13.74
CA ILE A 213 3.36 -28.55 -12.47
C ILE A 213 4.25 -27.73 -11.54
N SER A 214 4.96 -26.74 -12.08
CA SER A 214 5.76 -25.77 -11.34
C SER A 214 6.03 -24.54 -12.21
N LEU A 215 6.55 -23.48 -11.61
CA LEU A 215 6.98 -22.26 -12.27
C LEU A 215 8.47 -22.01 -11.98
N SER A 216 9.22 -21.70 -13.04
CA SER A 216 10.50 -21.00 -12.88
C SER A 216 10.24 -19.52 -13.13
N GLN A 217 10.70 -18.70 -12.21
CA GLN A 217 10.68 -17.25 -12.33
C GLN A 217 12.10 -16.75 -12.55
N ASP A 218 12.26 -15.82 -13.47
CA ASP A 218 13.54 -15.19 -13.79
C ASP A 218 13.30 -13.70 -14.13
N TYR A 219 14.34 -12.90 -14.16
CA TYR A 219 14.26 -11.51 -14.57
C TYR A 219 15.51 -11.04 -15.32
N SER A 220 15.33 -10.06 -16.19
CA SER A 220 16.42 -9.38 -16.89
C SER A 220 16.21 -7.88 -16.87
N ILE A 221 17.27 -7.11 -16.65
CA ILE A 221 17.19 -5.64 -16.61
C ILE A 221 18.20 -5.07 -17.58
N SER A 222 17.74 -4.16 -18.44
CA SER A 222 18.54 -3.42 -19.42
C SER A 222 18.14 -1.95 -19.38
N GLY A 223 19.02 -1.11 -18.84
CA GLY A 223 18.74 0.32 -18.63
C GLY A 223 17.53 0.54 -17.72
N ASP A 224 16.51 1.21 -18.26
CA ASP A 224 15.26 1.54 -17.57
C ASP A 224 14.11 0.58 -17.94
N SER A 225 14.46 -0.64 -18.35
CA SER A 225 13.51 -1.70 -18.68
C SER A 225 13.85 -2.96 -17.90
N GLY A 226 12.87 -3.51 -17.18
CA GLY A 226 12.98 -4.78 -16.47
C GLY A 226 11.93 -5.76 -16.94
N THR A 227 12.34 -6.97 -17.29
CA THR A 227 11.44 -8.03 -17.76
C THR A 227 11.42 -9.17 -16.76
N VAL A 228 10.25 -9.50 -16.21
CA VAL A 228 10.01 -10.73 -15.47
C VAL A 228 9.61 -11.83 -16.45
N THR A 229 10.23 -13.00 -16.34
CA THR A 229 9.91 -14.17 -17.15
C THR A 229 9.29 -15.25 -16.29
N PHE A 230 8.05 -15.63 -16.62
CA PHE A 230 7.41 -16.83 -16.07
C PHE A 230 7.57 -17.97 -17.05
N LYS A 231 8.20 -19.06 -16.62
CA LYS A 231 8.39 -20.27 -17.42
C LYS A 231 7.81 -21.47 -16.70
N TRP A 232 6.60 -21.87 -17.10
CA TRP A 232 5.94 -23.04 -16.53
C TRP A 232 6.62 -24.32 -17.01
N LYS A 233 6.94 -25.20 -16.06
CA LYS A 233 7.24 -26.59 -16.35
C LYS A 233 5.93 -27.32 -16.59
N THR A 234 5.80 -27.96 -17.74
CA THR A 234 4.57 -28.61 -18.17
C THR A 234 4.74 -30.12 -18.34
N LYS A 235 3.60 -30.82 -18.33
CA LYS A 235 3.47 -32.21 -18.80
C LYS A 235 2.38 -32.27 -19.86
N GLY A 236 2.50 -33.23 -20.78
CA GLY A 236 1.62 -33.39 -21.94
C GLY A 236 2.19 -32.76 -23.22
N THR A 237 1.40 -32.80 -24.30
CA THR A 237 1.79 -32.32 -25.64
C THR A 237 0.86 -31.23 -26.15
N GLY A 238 1.41 -30.12 -26.64
CA GLY A 238 0.67 -28.96 -27.18
C GLY A 238 1.01 -27.65 -26.45
N ASP A 239 0.27 -26.59 -26.77
CA ASP A 239 0.41 -25.31 -26.08
C ASP A 239 -0.32 -25.31 -24.73
N LEU A 240 0.36 -24.79 -23.70
CA LEU A 240 -0.24 -24.56 -22.39
C LEU A 240 -1.26 -23.42 -22.48
N LEU A 241 -2.46 -23.61 -21.92
CA LEU A 241 -3.46 -22.57 -21.75
C LEU A 241 -3.40 -22.03 -20.32
N MET A 242 -3.13 -20.73 -20.18
CA MET A 242 -3.10 -20.00 -18.92
C MET A 242 -3.98 -18.75 -19.01
N LEU A 243 -4.35 -18.18 -17.87
CA LEU A 243 -5.22 -17.02 -17.75
C LEU A 243 -4.48 -15.82 -17.17
N THR A 244 -4.58 -14.68 -17.85
CA THR A 244 -3.98 -13.40 -17.46
C THR A 244 -4.94 -12.56 -16.63
N TRP A 245 -4.42 -11.67 -15.78
CA TRP A 245 -5.19 -10.60 -15.13
C TRP A 245 -4.98 -9.27 -15.88
N PRO A 246 -5.74 -8.21 -15.53
CA PRO A 246 -5.57 -6.88 -16.13
C PRO A 246 -4.12 -6.38 -16.14
N HIS A 247 -3.41 -6.45 -15.00
CA HIS A 247 -2.03 -5.96 -14.90
C HIS A 247 -1.06 -6.77 -15.78
N HIS A 248 -1.23 -8.10 -15.87
CA HIS A 248 -0.45 -8.94 -16.77
C HIS A 248 -0.55 -8.44 -18.21
N ARG A 249 -1.77 -8.21 -18.71
CA ARG A 249 -2.02 -7.78 -20.09
C ARG A 249 -1.43 -6.42 -20.42
N LYS A 250 -1.28 -5.52 -19.44
CA LYS A 250 -0.64 -4.21 -19.64
C LYS A 250 0.86 -4.29 -19.99
N VAL A 251 1.55 -5.37 -19.61
CA VAL A 251 3.02 -5.50 -19.77
C VAL A 251 3.48 -6.77 -20.47
N LEU A 252 2.56 -7.68 -20.78
CA LEU A 252 2.85 -8.95 -21.44
C LEU A 252 3.33 -8.73 -22.88
N GLN A 253 4.51 -9.28 -23.18
CA GLN A 253 5.17 -9.15 -24.47
C GLN A 253 4.74 -10.27 -25.43
N SER A 254 4.36 -9.88 -26.65
CA SER A 254 4.01 -10.78 -27.76
C SER A 254 3.08 -11.95 -27.37
N PRO A 255 1.96 -11.70 -26.67
CA PRO A 255 1.09 -12.77 -26.22
C PRO A 255 0.40 -13.48 -27.38
N LYS A 256 0.27 -14.80 -27.28
CA LYS A 256 -0.62 -15.60 -28.14
C LYS A 256 -1.99 -15.70 -27.48
N SER A 257 -2.76 -14.62 -27.50
CA SER A 257 -4.06 -14.55 -26.82
C SER A 257 -5.20 -14.96 -27.75
N PRO A 258 -5.96 -16.01 -27.42
CA PRO A 258 -7.29 -16.22 -28.00
C PRO A 258 -8.21 -15.03 -27.70
N ASP A 259 -9.32 -14.95 -28.43
CA ASP A 259 -10.36 -13.94 -28.20
C ASP A 259 -10.87 -13.97 -26.74
N THR A 260 -11.15 -12.80 -26.15
CA THR A 260 -11.59 -12.69 -24.74
C THR A 260 -12.92 -13.39 -24.46
N THR A 261 -13.73 -13.62 -25.50
CA THR A 261 -14.98 -14.40 -25.42
C THR A 261 -14.75 -15.91 -25.51
N SER A 262 -13.55 -16.36 -25.92
CA SER A 262 -13.28 -17.81 -26.05
C SER A 262 -13.08 -18.52 -24.71
N LEU A 263 -12.73 -17.77 -23.65
CA LEU A 263 -12.74 -18.20 -22.26
C LEU A 263 -12.60 -16.96 -21.37
N ASN A 264 -13.37 -16.90 -20.28
CA ASN A 264 -13.20 -15.83 -19.30
C ASN A 264 -13.79 -16.21 -17.94
N TYR A 265 -13.20 -15.66 -16.88
CA TYR A 265 -13.71 -15.73 -15.51
C TYR A 265 -13.59 -14.36 -14.86
N LEU A 266 -14.69 -13.81 -14.36
CA LEU A 266 -14.66 -12.58 -13.58
C LEU A 266 -14.26 -12.92 -12.15
N THR A 267 -13.08 -12.48 -11.74
CA THR A 267 -12.56 -12.60 -10.36
C THR A 267 -12.62 -11.25 -9.65
N LEU A 268 -12.27 -11.16 -8.36
CA LEU A 268 -12.19 -9.87 -7.66
C LEU A 268 -11.28 -8.86 -8.38
N LYS A 269 -10.11 -9.31 -8.85
CA LYS A 269 -9.11 -8.51 -9.59
C LYS A 269 -9.44 -8.34 -11.08
N GLY A 270 -10.71 -8.54 -11.46
CA GLY A 270 -11.22 -8.36 -12.81
C GLY A 270 -11.25 -9.63 -13.64
N TRP A 271 -11.51 -9.44 -14.94
CA TRP A 271 -11.60 -10.53 -15.89
C TRP A 271 -10.25 -11.23 -16.09
N MET A 272 -10.28 -12.55 -15.99
CA MET A 272 -9.18 -13.41 -16.39
C MET A 272 -9.38 -13.91 -17.82
N TYR A 273 -8.41 -13.69 -18.71
CA TYR A 273 -8.49 -14.02 -20.14
C TYR A 273 -7.37 -14.95 -20.62
N PRO A 274 -7.63 -15.80 -21.63
CA PRO A 274 -6.71 -16.83 -22.08
C PRO A 274 -5.48 -16.28 -22.77
N THR A 275 -4.37 -16.98 -22.59
CA THR A 275 -3.16 -16.83 -23.40
C THR A 275 -2.46 -18.19 -23.52
N LEU A 276 -1.85 -18.42 -24.66
CA LEU A 276 -1.21 -19.69 -25.02
C LEU A 276 0.30 -19.62 -24.89
N GLY A 277 0.89 -20.73 -24.47
CA GLY A 277 2.33 -20.90 -24.31
C GLY A 277 2.74 -21.06 -22.84
N ASN A 278 3.89 -21.67 -22.65
CA ASN A 278 4.47 -21.94 -21.33
C ASN A 278 5.53 -20.92 -20.91
N THR A 279 5.65 -19.79 -21.61
CA THR A 279 6.57 -18.71 -21.23
C THR A 279 5.89 -17.36 -21.43
N TRP A 280 5.81 -16.57 -20.36
CA TRP A 280 5.42 -15.16 -20.41
C TRP A 280 6.61 -14.28 -20.12
N ARG A 281 6.65 -13.12 -20.77
CA ARG A 281 7.60 -12.04 -20.48
C ARG A 281 6.80 -10.78 -20.19
N LEU A 282 6.94 -10.26 -18.98
CA LEU A 282 6.25 -9.07 -18.49
C LEU A 282 7.28 -7.95 -18.37
N THR A 283 7.19 -6.92 -19.23
CA THR A 283 8.19 -5.83 -19.29
C THR A 283 7.68 -4.56 -18.64
N TYR A 284 8.40 -4.11 -17.61
CA TYR A 284 8.11 -2.94 -16.81
C TYR A 284 9.09 -1.82 -17.15
N LYS A 285 8.56 -0.59 -17.25
CA LYS A 285 9.39 0.61 -17.30
C LYS A 285 9.86 0.94 -15.88
N LEU A 286 11.17 0.97 -15.68
CA LEU A 286 11.78 1.28 -14.40
C LEU A 286 11.97 2.80 -14.27
N THR A 287 11.73 3.33 -13.08
CA THR A 287 12.02 4.75 -12.82
C THR A 287 13.53 5.00 -12.81
N SER A 288 13.95 6.17 -13.28
CA SER A 288 15.31 6.70 -13.12
C SER A 288 15.46 7.56 -11.86
N ILE A 289 14.36 7.82 -11.15
CA ILE A 289 14.35 8.57 -9.90
C ILE A 289 15.10 7.77 -8.83
N THR A 290 16.09 8.43 -8.22
CA THR A 290 16.83 7.89 -7.07
C THR A 290 16.57 8.78 -5.86
N TRP A 291 17.51 9.61 -5.42
CA TRP A 291 17.43 10.37 -4.16
C TRP A 291 16.42 11.52 -4.16
N ASN A 292 16.27 12.19 -5.30
CA ASN A 292 15.60 13.48 -5.43
C ASN A 292 14.60 13.46 -6.59
N ALA A 293 13.70 14.46 -6.60
CA ALA A 293 12.81 14.69 -7.72
C ALA A 293 13.62 14.89 -9.02
N PRO A 294 13.10 14.49 -10.19
CA PRO A 294 13.84 14.54 -11.45
C PRO A 294 14.00 15.97 -12.01
N ARG A 295 13.52 16.99 -11.29
CA ARG A 295 13.55 18.41 -11.68
C ARG A 295 13.95 19.25 -10.47
N ASP A 296 14.56 20.39 -10.76
CA ASP A 296 14.91 21.39 -9.75
C ASP A 296 13.66 22.03 -9.12
N VAL A 297 13.84 22.63 -7.95
CA VAL A 297 12.83 23.46 -7.29
C VAL A 297 12.54 24.69 -8.15
N ASP A 298 11.26 24.94 -8.44
CA ASP A 298 10.84 26.16 -9.13
C ASP A 298 11.40 27.41 -8.41
N PRO A 299 12.02 28.37 -9.14
CA PRO A 299 12.66 29.52 -8.53
C PRO A 299 11.75 30.33 -7.59
N SER A 300 10.44 30.37 -7.86
CA SER A 300 9.47 31.08 -7.01
C SER A 300 9.25 30.44 -5.65
N CYS A 301 9.58 29.14 -5.50
CA CYS A 301 9.42 28.40 -4.27
C CYS A 301 10.71 28.29 -3.44
N LYS A 302 11.87 28.57 -4.06
CA LYS A 302 13.19 28.26 -3.48
C LYS A 302 13.40 28.89 -2.10
N GLU A 303 13.05 30.15 -1.94
CA GLU A 303 13.21 30.85 -0.66
C GLU A 303 12.36 30.20 0.45
N SER A 304 11.09 29.91 0.17
CA SER A 304 10.17 29.27 1.11
C SER A 304 10.64 27.86 1.50
N VAL A 305 11.13 27.07 0.54
CA VAL A 305 11.71 25.74 0.80
C VAL A 305 12.95 25.85 1.70
N VAL A 306 13.86 26.79 1.43
CA VAL A 306 15.07 26.98 2.24
C VAL A 306 14.74 27.50 3.65
N ASN A 307 13.77 28.40 3.78
CA ASN A 307 13.32 28.90 5.09
C ASN A 307 12.65 27.81 5.92
N GLY A 308 11.80 26.99 5.30
CA GLY A 308 11.23 25.79 5.91
C GLY A 308 12.30 24.83 6.39
N LEU A 309 13.28 24.54 5.52
CA LEU A 309 14.37 23.62 5.81
C LEU A 309 15.20 24.12 7.01
N LYS A 310 15.60 25.40 7.02
CA LYS A 310 16.33 26.01 8.15
C LYS A 310 15.53 25.90 9.45
N TYR A 311 14.23 26.22 9.40
CA TYR A 311 13.37 26.14 10.57
C TYR A 311 13.30 24.71 11.12
N GLU A 312 12.95 23.73 10.27
CA GLU A 312 12.72 22.34 10.68
C GLU A 312 14.02 21.66 11.12
N VAL A 313 15.15 21.90 10.45
CA VAL A 313 16.47 21.39 10.86
C VAL A 313 16.90 21.98 12.21
N ASN A 314 16.62 23.26 12.48
CA ASN A 314 16.94 23.88 13.77
C ASN A 314 16.09 23.34 14.93
N GLN A 315 15.01 22.59 14.66
CA GLN A 315 14.24 21.89 15.70
C GLN A 315 14.83 20.50 16.03
N LEU A 316 15.81 20.01 15.26
CA LEU A 316 16.40 18.69 15.47
C LEU A 316 17.46 18.75 16.58
N ASP A 317 17.06 18.34 17.79
CA ASP A 317 17.94 18.20 18.95
C ASP A 317 18.33 16.71 19.10
N PRO A 318 19.61 16.33 18.83
CA PRO A 318 20.04 14.94 18.94
C PRO A 318 19.85 14.33 20.33
N SER A 319 19.84 15.13 21.41
CA SER A 319 19.59 14.63 22.77
C SER A 319 18.13 14.23 23.01
N LYS A 320 17.24 14.61 22.09
CA LYS A 320 15.81 14.29 22.09
C LYS A 320 15.41 13.46 20.86
N ALA A 321 16.37 12.87 20.17
CA ALA A 321 16.07 11.93 19.10
C ALA A 321 15.29 10.74 19.69
N PRO A 322 14.18 10.30 19.07
CA PRO A 322 13.32 9.28 19.66
C PRO A 322 14.01 7.92 19.63
N ALA A 323 13.98 7.18 20.74
CA ALA A 323 14.33 5.76 20.74
C ALA A 323 13.19 4.93 20.08
N PRO A 324 13.50 3.83 19.37
CA PRO A 324 12.47 2.94 18.82
C PRO A 324 11.70 2.22 19.94
N ASN A 325 10.41 2.52 20.07
CA ASN A 325 9.48 1.76 20.93
C ASN A 325 8.71 0.68 20.14
N GLU A 326 8.65 0.84 18.83
CA GLU A 326 8.07 -0.03 17.81
C GLU A 326 8.76 0.31 16.47
N PHE A 327 8.46 -0.39 15.37
CA PHE A 327 9.17 -0.17 14.11
C PHE A 327 8.45 0.81 13.17
N TYR A 328 7.12 0.82 13.18
CA TYR A 328 6.28 1.55 12.22
C TYR A 328 6.33 3.07 12.38
N TYR A 329 5.80 3.62 13.48
CA TYR A 329 5.69 5.06 13.70
C TYR A 329 7.06 5.72 13.88
N TRP A 330 7.99 5.06 14.58
CA TRP A 330 9.39 5.47 14.71
C TRP A 330 10.03 5.60 13.32
N GLY A 331 9.91 4.56 12.50
CA GLY A 331 10.44 4.54 11.13
C GLY A 331 9.83 5.65 10.28
N GLY A 332 8.50 5.77 10.24
CA GLY A 332 7.82 6.81 9.47
C GLY A 332 8.24 8.22 9.86
N THR A 333 8.33 8.49 11.17
CA THR A 333 8.73 9.80 11.70
C THR A 333 10.16 10.16 11.30
N LEU A 334 11.11 9.24 11.48
CA LEU A 334 12.51 9.49 11.13
C LEU A 334 12.74 9.55 9.62
N ALA A 335 12.01 8.78 8.82
CA ALA A 335 12.12 8.85 7.38
C ALA A 335 11.72 10.24 6.87
N ALA A 336 10.66 10.83 7.42
CA ALA A 336 10.26 12.21 7.13
C ALA A 336 11.37 13.22 7.48
N LYS A 337 12.09 13.03 8.60
CA LYS A 337 13.24 13.88 8.96
C LYS A 337 14.45 13.65 8.06
N SER A 338 14.70 12.42 7.63
CA SER A 338 15.82 12.10 6.73
C SER A 338 15.70 12.77 5.36
N ARG A 339 14.47 13.01 4.89
CA ARG A 339 14.20 13.76 3.66
C ARG A 339 14.78 15.18 3.71
N LEU A 340 14.89 15.80 4.89
CA LEU A 340 15.46 17.14 5.03
C LEU A 340 16.92 17.19 4.57
N ALA A 341 17.74 16.17 4.85
CA ALA A 341 19.13 16.10 4.38
C ALA A 341 19.21 16.00 2.84
N LEU A 342 18.36 15.18 2.23
CA LEU A 342 18.31 15.01 0.78
C LEU A 342 17.86 16.29 0.07
N ILE A 343 16.87 17.00 0.63
CA ILE A 343 16.40 18.29 0.10
C ILE A 343 17.49 19.35 0.29
N ALA A 344 18.15 19.40 1.45
CA ALA A 344 19.26 20.31 1.73
C ALA A 344 20.38 20.19 0.69
N ASP A 345 20.78 18.96 0.38
CA ASP A 345 21.77 18.68 -0.67
C ASP A 345 21.28 19.14 -2.04
N HIS A 346 20.03 18.82 -2.41
CA HIS A 346 19.46 19.19 -3.71
C HIS A 346 19.34 20.70 -3.94
N VAL A 347 19.01 21.47 -2.91
CA VAL A 347 18.90 22.94 -3.01
C VAL A 347 20.21 23.67 -2.70
N GLY A 348 21.28 22.94 -2.40
CA GLY A 348 22.62 23.46 -2.14
C GLY A 348 22.86 24.04 -0.73
N SER A 349 21.99 23.75 0.24
CA SER A 349 22.12 24.16 1.65
C SER A 349 22.87 23.12 2.47
N LYS A 350 24.12 22.84 2.07
CA LYS A 350 24.92 21.71 2.58
C LYS A 350 25.21 21.76 4.08
N ASP A 351 25.24 22.96 4.66
CA ASP A 351 25.40 23.21 6.09
C ASP A 351 24.29 22.59 6.96
N LEU A 352 23.12 22.32 6.35
CA LEU A 352 21.96 21.74 7.03
C LEU A 352 21.94 20.20 6.99
N ILE A 353 22.89 19.56 6.29
CA ILE A 353 22.95 18.08 6.18
C ILE A 353 23.42 17.48 7.52
N ASP A 354 24.58 17.91 8.03
CA ASP A 354 25.20 17.31 9.22
C ASP A 354 24.30 17.33 10.47
N PRO A 355 23.53 18.40 10.78
CA PRO A 355 22.59 18.39 11.89
C PRO A 355 21.53 17.29 11.77
N VAL A 356 20.99 17.08 10.55
CA VAL A 356 20.02 16.00 10.30
C VAL A 356 20.69 14.65 10.52
N ILE A 357 21.88 14.42 9.97
CA ILE A 357 22.59 13.14 10.11
C ILE A 357 22.92 12.84 11.57
N LYS A 358 23.35 13.84 12.36
CA LYS A 358 23.58 13.68 13.81
C LYS A 358 22.31 13.27 14.55
N TYR A 359 21.17 13.89 14.23
CA TYR A 359 19.89 13.54 14.82
C TYR A 359 19.46 12.10 14.50
N LEU A 360 19.60 11.69 13.23
CA LEU A 360 19.26 10.32 12.80
C LEU A 360 20.18 9.29 13.47
N LYS A 361 21.50 9.56 13.53
CA LYS A 361 22.46 8.67 14.19
C LYS A 361 22.17 8.51 15.68
N ALA A 362 21.84 9.59 16.38
CA ALA A 362 21.49 9.53 17.80
C ALA A 362 20.32 8.57 18.07
N SER A 363 19.30 8.57 17.19
CA SER A 363 18.21 7.59 17.29
C SER A 363 18.63 6.15 16.91
N PHE A 364 19.51 6.00 15.92
CA PHE A 364 20.02 4.68 15.52
C PHE A 364 20.97 4.06 16.55
N ASP A 365 21.67 4.87 17.35
CA ASP A 365 22.48 4.38 18.47
C ASP A 365 21.59 3.60 19.46
N ASP A 366 20.36 4.06 19.71
CA ASP A 366 19.37 3.33 20.51
C ASP A 366 18.88 2.05 19.81
N TRP A 367 18.76 2.04 18.48
CA TRP A 367 18.39 0.83 17.72
C TRP A 367 19.43 -0.29 17.86
N PHE A 368 20.71 0.06 17.91
CA PHE A 368 21.79 -0.90 18.10
C PHE A 368 22.00 -1.31 19.57
N SER A 369 21.32 -0.64 20.51
CA SER A 369 21.42 -0.95 21.93
C SER A 369 20.61 -2.19 22.31
N ALA A 370 21.26 -3.17 22.93
CA ALA A 370 20.61 -4.38 23.44
C ALA A 370 19.65 -4.11 24.63
N THR A 371 19.68 -2.91 25.21
CA THR A 371 18.79 -2.52 26.32
C THR A 371 17.49 -1.87 25.84
N ASN A 372 17.32 -1.68 24.53
CA ASN A 372 16.10 -1.12 23.98
C ASN A 372 14.92 -2.10 24.10
N LYS A 373 13.69 -1.57 24.14
CA LYS A 373 12.46 -2.35 24.19
C LYS A 373 12.17 -3.01 22.84
N ALA A 374 12.19 -2.23 21.75
CA ALA A 374 11.96 -2.76 20.41
C ALA A 374 13.25 -3.33 19.83
N LEU A 375 13.42 -4.65 19.96
CA LEU A 375 14.59 -5.36 19.47
C LEU A 375 14.23 -6.19 18.23
N PRO A 376 15.04 -6.15 17.15
CA PRO A 376 14.91 -7.11 16.08
C PRO A 376 15.44 -8.48 16.51
N ALA A 377 14.79 -9.54 16.03
CA ALA A 377 15.24 -10.92 16.17
C ALA A 377 15.10 -11.67 14.84
N TYR A 378 15.92 -12.70 14.64
CA TYR A 378 15.76 -13.59 13.49
C TYR A 378 14.91 -14.80 13.90
N GLU A 379 13.72 -14.93 13.32
CA GLU A 379 12.85 -16.08 13.50
C GLU A 379 13.30 -17.20 12.56
N THR A 380 13.67 -18.34 13.14
CA THR A 380 14.39 -19.41 12.41
C THR A 380 13.48 -20.38 11.66
N ALA A 381 12.22 -20.54 12.07
CA ALA A 381 11.29 -21.50 11.45
C ALA A 381 10.86 -21.03 10.06
N TRP A 382 10.43 -19.76 9.95
CA TRP A 382 9.98 -19.11 8.74
C TRP A 382 11.09 -18.30 8.06
N GLY A 383 12.18 -18.01 8.78
CA GLY A 383 13.38 -17.37 8.25
C GLY A 383 13.15 -15.92 7.88
N GLY A 384 13.20 -15.02 8.85
CA GLY A 384 13.13 -13.58 8.63
C GLY A 384 13.41 -12.75 9.88
N VAL A 385 13.61 -11.45 9.70
CA VAL A 385 13.75 -10.51 10.82
C VAL A 385 12.35 -10.18 11.33
N ILE A 386 12.16 -10.09 12.64
CA ILE A 386 10.88 -9.74 13.28
C ILE A 386 11.12 -8.80 14.47
N ASN A 387 10.07 -8.08 14.89
CA ASN A 387 10.04 -7.46 16.22
C ASN A 387 9.96 -8.55 17.29
N LYS A 388 11.00 -8.64 18.14
CA LYS A 388 11.13 -9.69 19.17
C LYS A 388 9.98 -9.68 20.16
N GLU A 389 9.46 -8.52 20.56
CA GLU A 389 8.32 -8.42 21.48
C GLU A 389 7.05 -9.01 20.85
N GLY A 390 6.95 -8.99 19.52
CA GLY A 390 5.85 -9.56 18.75
C GLY A 390 5.94 -11.06 18.46
N ALA A 391 7.06 -11.74 18.79
CA ALA A 391 7.27 -13.15 18.43
C ALA A 391 6.19 -14.11 18.96
N THR A 392 5.47 -13.71 20.02
CA THR A 392 4.35 -14.46 20.61
C THR A 392 3.11 -13.59 20.83
N ASN A 393 3.06 -12.40 20.24
CA ASN A 393 1.96 -11.45 20.40
C ASN A 393 1.65 -10.72 19.09
N THR A 394 0.54 -11.10 18.45
CA THR A 394 0.09 -10.53 17.16
C THR A 394 -0.31 -9.06 17.23
N TRP A 395 -0.49 -8.50 18.43
CA TRP A 395 -0.89 -7.09 18.63
C TRP A 395 0.29 -6.12 18.72
N VAL A 396 1.52 -6.65 18.81
CA VAL A 396 2.73 -5.81 18.81
C VAL A 396 3.07 -5.45 17.38
N ASP A 397 3.23 -4.14 17.13
CA ASP A 397 3.77 -3.61 15.87
C ASP A 397 2.99 -4.15 14.67
N PHE A 398 1.66 -4.13 14.79
CA PHE A 398 0.69 -4.57 13.77
C PHE A 398 0.86 -6.03 13.30
N GLY A 399 1.49 -6.87 14.12
CA GLY A 399 1.75 -8.27 13.78
C GLY A 399 3.08 -8.49 13.04
N ASN A 400 4.03 -7.54 13.12
CA ASN A 400 5.38 -7.71 12.56
C ASN A 400 6.06 -8.99 13.05
N GLY A 401 5.85 -9.36 14.33
CA GLY A 401 6.28 -10.65 14.90
C GLY A 401 5.83 -11.90 14.13
N TYR A 402 4.76 -11.76 13.34
CA TYR A 402 4.10 -12.78 12.53
C TYR A 402 4.14 -12.41 11.03
N PHE A 403 5.15 -11.66 10.60
CA PHE A 403 5.42 -11.34 9.19
C PHE A 403 4.38 -10.42 8.51
N ASN A 404 3.55 -9.72 9.27
CA ASN A 404 2.77 -8.63 8.71
C ASN A 404 3.69 -7.43 8.43
N ASP A 405 3.45 -6.74 7.32
CA ASP A 405 3.87 -5.34 7.11
C ASP A 405 5.38 -5.10 7.07
N HIS A 406 6.18 -6.14 6.85
CA HIS A 406 7.64 -6.04 6.78
C HIS A 406 8.12 -5.03 5.74
N HIS A 407 7.54 -5.04 4.54
CA HIS A 407 7.84 -4.07 3.47
C HIS A 407 7.48 -2.63 3.87
N PHE A 408 6.41 -2.42 4.65
CA PHE A 408 6.07 -1.09 5.18
C PHE A 408 7.12 -0.63 6.20
N HIS A 409 7.35 -1.42 7.24
CA HIS A 409 8.21 -1.04 8.37
C HIS A 409 9.68 -0.93 7.93
N TYR A 410 10.17 -1.94 7.20
CA TYR A 410 11.59 -2.01 6.83
C TYR A 410 11.91 -1.05 5.68
N GLY A 411 10.91 -0.65 4.90
CA GLY A 411 11.03 0.46 3.94
C GLY A 411 11.54 1.74 4.58
N TYR A 412 10.90 2.16 5.67
CA TYR A 412 11.30 3.35 6.41
C TYR A 412 12.69 3.18 7.04
N PHE A 413 12.94 2.05 7.71
CA PHE A 413 14.24 1.74 8.31
C PHE A 413 15.39 1.83 7.28
N LEU A 414 15.23 1.17 6.13
CA LEU A 414 16.22 1.15 5.06
C LEU A 414 16.41 2.53 4.42
N HIS A 415 15.33 3.32 4.28
CA HIS A 415 15.42 4.69 3.79
C HIS A 415 16.32 5.53 4.70
N ILE A 416 16.07 5.51 6.01
CA ILE A 416 16.84 6.31 6.98
C ILE A 416 18.31 5.87 6.99
N ALA A 417 18.56 4.56 7.06
CA ALA A 417 19.91 4.00 7.05
C ALA A 417 20.66 4.36 5.76
N ALA A 418 19.99 4.36 4.62
CA ALA A 418 20.57 4.76 3.34
C ALA A 418 20.97 6.25 3.32
N VAL A 419 20.16 7.12 3.92
CA VAL A 419 20.48 8.55 4.04
C VAL A 419 21.67 8.76 4.97
N ILE A 420 21.74 8.09 6.12
CA ILE A 420 22.92 8.16 7.00
C ILE A 420 24.17 7.70 6.23
N ALA A 421 24.12 6.52 5.61
CA ALA A 421 25.23 5.93 4.87
C ALA A 421 25.70 6.78 3.67
N LYS A 422 24.79 7.50 3.01
CA LYS A 422 25.11 8.42 1.91
C LYS A 422 26.06 9.54 2.34
N TYR A 423 25.93 10.02 3.57
CA TYR A 423 26.70 11.16 4.10
C TYR A 423 27.74 10.77 5.16
N ASP A 424 27.72 9.53 5.66
CA ASP A 424 28.70 9.00 6.61
C ASP A 424 29.21 7.61 6.18
N PRO A 425 30.30 7.55 5.38
CA PRO A 425 30.90 6.29 4.95
C PRO A 425 31.46 5.44 6.11
N GLY A 426 31.83 6.07 7.23
CA GLY A 426 32.32 5.35 8.41
C GLY A 426 31.20 4.59 9.10
N TRP A 427 30.04 5.23 9.27
CA TRP A 427 28.82 4.58 9.77
C TRP A 427 28.39 3.43 8.85
N LEU A 428 28.43 3.64 7.52
CA LEU A 428 28.16 2.57 6.57
C LEU A 428 29.09 1.38 6.80
N ALA A 429 30.41 1.59 6.88
CA ALA A 429 31.37 0.52 7.08
C ALA A 429 31.11 -0.29 8.36
N GLN A 430 30.63 0.36 9.42
CA GLN A 430 30.31 -0.26 10.70
C GLN A 430 28.98 -1.05 10.69
N HIS A 431 27.94 -0.54 10.05
CA HIS A 431 26.57 -1.06 10.20
C HIS A 431 26.02 -1.78 8.95
N ARG A 432 26.79 -1.82 7.85
CA ARG A 432 26.38 -2.40 6.56
C ARG A 432 25.78 -3.79 6.68
N GLU A 433 26.48 -4.72 7.33
CA GLU A 433 26.04 -6.11 7.40
C GLU A 433 24.72 -6.24 8.15
N TYR A 434 24.61 -5.58 9.30
CA TYR A 434 23.41 -5.61 10.14
C TYR A 434 22.18 -5.06 9.42
N VAL A 435 22.27 -3.86 8.84
CA VAL A 435 21.14 -3.23 8.13
C VAL A 435 20.74 -4.06 6.90
N THR A 436 21.70 -4.74 6.27
CA THR A 436 21.43 -5.58 5.09
C THR A 436 20.56 -6.79 5.40
N PHE A 437 20.45 -7.27 6.65
CA PHE A 437 19.48 -8.32 7.00
C PHE A 437 18.03 -7.89 6.74
N PHE A 438 17.68 -6.62 6.96
CA PHE A 438 16.35 -6.10 6.67
C PHE A 438 16.09 -6.03 5.16
N ALA A 439 17.09 -5.62 4.38
CA ALA A 439 17.00 -5.63 2.93
C ALA A 439 16.81 -7.05 2.38
N ARG A 440 17.52 -8.05 2.93
CA ARG A 440 17.36 -9.45 2.53
C ARG A 440 15.95 -9.98 2.82
N ASP A 441 15.26 -9.47 3.84
CA ASP A 441 13.89 -9.88 4.14
C ASP A 441 12.90 -9.49 3.03
N ILE A 442 13.03 -8.28 2.47
CA ILE A 442 12.04 -7.72 1.54
C ILE A 442 12.49 -7.65 0.08
N ILE A 443 13.80 -7.72 -0.21
CA ILE A 443 14.34 -7.66 -1.58
C ILE A 443 15.35 -8.78 -1.92
N ASN A 444 15.29 -9.95 -1.26
CA ASN A 444 16.10 -11.10 -1.69
C ASN A 444 15.73 -11.54 -3.12
N PRO A 445 16.68 -11.51 -4.09
CA PRO A 445 16.40 -11.83 -5.48
C PRO A 445 16.46 -13.32 -5.82
N SER A 446 17.00 -14.18 -4.94
CA SER A 446 17.33 -15.57 -5.28
C SER A 446 17.12 -16.54 -4.12
N SER A 447 16.79 -17.78 -4.45
CA SER A 447 16.77 -18.90 -3.51
C SER A 447 18.17 -19.33 -3.05
N ASP A 448 19.23 -18.75 -3.63
CA ASP A 448 20.61 -19.00 -3.18
C ASP A 448 20.87 -18.45 -1.78
N ASP A 449 20.06 -17.50 -1.30
CA ASP A 449 20.04 -17.10 0.10
C ASP A 449 19.26 -18.13 0.94
N PRO A 450 19.90 -18.92 1.82
CA PRO A 450 19.22 -19.94 2.61
C PRO A 450 18.46 -19.38 3.82
N PHE A 451 18.60 -18.08 4.11
CA PHE A 451 18.06 -17.46 5.31
C PHE A 451 16.73 -16.75 5.08
N PHE A 452 16.46 -16.29 3.86
CA PHE A 452 15.27 -15.49 3.53
C PHE A 452 14.56 -16.03 2.30
N PRO A 453 13.21 -15.99 2.23
CA PRO A 453 12.48 -16.29 1.01
C PRO A 453 12.78 -15.22 -0.07
N ILE A 454 12.50 -15.54 -1.34
CA ILE A 454 12.60 -14.57 -2.43
C ILE A 454 11.51 -13.52 -2.24
N THR A 455 11.89 -12.24 -2.12
CA THR A 455 11.01 -11.06 -1.97
C THR A 455 9.72 -11.36 -1.19
N ARG A 456 9.82 -11.53 0.15
CA ARG A 456 8.77 -12.10 1.02
C ARG A 456 7.34 -11.64 0.71
N CYS A 457 7.14 -10.33 0.62
CA CYS A 457 5.80 -9.72 0.53
C CYS A 457 5.24 -9.72 -0.90
N LEU A 458 6.07 -9.76 -1.94
CA LEU A 458 5.60 -9.65 -3.32
C LEU A 458 5.03 -10.97 -3.84
N ASP A 459 3.75 -10.95 -4.21
CA ASP A 459 3.15 -12.02 -5.01
C ASP A 459 3.34 -11.68 -6.50
N TRP A 460 4.25 -12.38 -7.15
CA TRP A 460 4.65 -12.12 -8.53
C TRP A 460 3.51 -12.35 -9.55
N PHE A 461 2.57 -13.26 -9.28
CA PHE A 461 1.42 -13.47 -10.16
C PHE A 461 0.26 -12.51 -9.86
N ALA A 462 0.09 -12.07 -8.61
CA ALA A 462 -0.83 -10.98 -8.27
C ALA A 462 -0.33 -9.61 -8.75
N GLY A 463 0.99 -9.48 -8.89
CA GLY A 463 1.66 -8.28 -9.37
C GLY A 463 1.77 -7.18 -8.32
N HIS A 464 1.56 -7.50 -7.04
CA HIS A 464 1.67 -6.56 -5.91
C HIS A 464 1.96 -7.30 -4.62
N SER A 465 2.29 -6.54 -3.58
CA SER A 465 2.62 -7.08 -2.27
C SER A 465 1.38 -7.41 -1.45
N TRP A 466 1.49 -8.41 -0.57
CA TRP A 466 0.53 -8.69 0.49
C TRP A 466 1.11 -8.27 1.85
N ALA A 467 0.34 -7.47 2.58
CA ALA A 467 0.66 -6.96 3.90
C ALA A 467 0.61 -8.07 4.95
N SER A 468 -0.50 -8.80 4.99
CA SER A 468 -0.66 -9.91 5.92
C SER A 468 0.40 -11.00 5.71
N GLY A 469 1.01 -11.39 6.82
CA GLY A 469 1.77 -12.61 7.03
C GLY A 469 0.89 -13.66 7.70
N ILE A 470 1.40 -14.29 8.75
CA ILE A 470 0.74 -15.43 9.42
C ILE A 470 -0.02 -15.02 10.69
N ALA A 471 -0.11 -13.72 11.01
CA ALA A 471 -0.72 -13.22 12.26
C ALA A 471 -2.18 -13.66 12.43
N ASN A 472 -2.95 -13.71 11.35
CA ASN A 472 -4.34 -14.17 11.34
C ASN A 472 -4.47 -15.67 11.01
N GLY A 473 -3.56 -16.50 11.54
CA GLY A 473 -3.48 -17.93 11.21
C GLY A 473 -3.21 -18.20 9.72
N ALA A 474 -2.51 -17.27 9.06
CA ALA A 474 -2.35 -17.21 7.61
C ALA A 474 -3.68 -17.26 6.81
N GLY A 475 -4.75 -16.65 7.34
CA GLY A 475 -6.04 -16.52 6.65
C GLY A 475 -5.99 -15.63 5.38
N SER A 476 -7.11 -14.98 5.04
CA SER A 476 -7.19 -14.10 3.86
C SER A 476 -6.03 -13.11 3.79
N ARG A 477 -5.52 -12.88 2.58
CA ARG A 477 -4.53 -11.83 2.30
C ARG A 477 -5.21 -10.47 2.18
N ASP A 478 -4.45 -9.43 2.51
CA ASP A 478 -4.84 -8.04 2.40
C ASP A 478 -3.62 -7.15 2.10
N GLN A 479 -3.90 -6.00 1.52
CA GLN A 479 -2.97 -4.91 1.26
C GLN A 479 -3.80 -3.62 1.30
N GLU A 480 -3.51 -2.75 2.27
CA GLU A 480 -4.17 -1.46 2.43
C GLU A 480 -3.34 -0.35 1.76
N SER A 481 -2.14 -0.10 2.30
CA SER A 481 -1.28 1.04 2.00
C SER A 481 -0.34 0.77 0.82
N VAL A 482 -0.80 1.00 -0.42
CA VAL A 482 0.07 0.82 -1.60
C VAL A 482 1.20 1.85 -1.66
N GLY A 483 0.99 3.03 -1.08
CA GLY A 483 2.02 4.07 -0.96
C GLY A 483 3.20 3.62 -0.09
N GLU A 484 2.93 2.92 1.00
CA GLU A 484 3.98 2.35 1.86
C GLU A 484 4.65 1.13 1.23
N ALA A 485 3.95 0.33 0.43
CA ALA A 485 4.56 -0.76 -0.33
C ALA A 485 5.60 -0.23 -1.33
N VAL A 486 5.24 0.84 -2.03
CA VAL A 486 6.12 1.58 -2.95
C VAL A 486 7.31 2.17 -2.19
N ASN A 487 7.08 2.76 -1.00
CA ASN A 487 8.16 3.23 -0.14
C ASN A 487 9.06 2.09 0.37
N GLY A 488 8.50 0.90 0.62
CA GLY A 488 9.21 -0.33 0.96
C GLY A 488 10.35 -0.63 0.01
N TYR A 489 10.01 -0.77 -1.27
CA TYR A 489 10.99 -1.04 -2.32
C TYR A 489 11.86 0.17 -2.65
N TYR A 490 11.36 1.39 -2.45
CA TYR A 490 12.17 2.61 -2.62
C TYR A 490 13.26 2.74 -1.55
N GLY A 491 12.95 2.56 -0.27
CA GLY A 491 13.92 2.55 0.82
C GLY A 491 14.97 1.46 0.64
N ALA A 492 14.55 0.26 0.24
CA ALA A 492 15.45 -0.84 -0.10
C ALA A 492 16.33 -0.54 -1.33
N MET A 493 15.80 0.15 -2.35
CA MET A 493 16.57 0.61 -3.51
C MET A 493 17.64 1.63 -3.11
N LEU A 494 17.32 2.59 -2.23
CA LEU A 494 18.29 3.56 -1.72
C LEU A 494 19.41 2.87 -0.93
N TRP A 495 19.06 1.92 -0.04
CA TRP A 495 20.05 1.14 0.69
C TRP A 495 20.94 0.33 -0.26
N ALA A 496 20.35 -0.39 -1.21
CA ALA A 496 21.10 -1.16 -2.19
C ALA A 496 22.07 -0.29 -3.01
N THR A 497 21.68 0.96 -3.31
CA THR A 497 22.51 1.92 -4.05
C THR A 497 23.77 2.33 -3.30
N VAL A 498 23.71 2.48 -1.97
CA VAL A 498 24.87 2.92 -1.15
C VAL A 498 25.64 1.77 -0.53
N ALA A 499 24.97 0.66 -0.23
CA ALA A 499 25.50 -0.41 0.60
C ALA A 499 25.63 -1.76 -0.12
N LEU A 500 25.03 -1.97 -1.29
CA LEU A 500 25.11 -3.25 -2.00
C LEU A 500 25.77 -3.04 -3.38
N ASP A 501 25.23 -3.69 -4.41
CA ASP A 501 25.69 -3.58 -5.78
C ASP A 501 24.57 -3.13 -6.71
N GLN A 502 24.95 -2.77 -7.95
CA GLN A 502 24.01 -2.29 -8.95
C GLN A 502 22.94 -3.34 -9.32
N LYS A 503 23.21 -4.65 -9.15
CA LYS A 503 22.22 -5.70 -9.45
C LYS A 503 21.09 -5.67 -8.43
N HIS A 504 21.40 -5.51 -7.15
CA HIS A 504 20.41 -5.36 -6.09
C HIS A 504 19.62 -4.05 -6.24
N ALA A 505 20.30 -2.94 -6.54
CA ALA A 505 19.62 -1.67 -6.79
C ALA A 505 18.65 -1.76 -8.00
N ASN A 506 19.08 -2.41 -9.08
CA ASN A 506 18.22 -2.65 -10.25
C ASN A 506 17.07 -3.62 -9.93
N PHE A 507 17.30 -4.66 -9.14
CA PHE A 507 16.23 -5.55 -8.70
C PHE A 507 15.18 -4.79 -7.89
N ALA A 508 15.59 -3.95 -6.93
CA ALA A 508 14.67 -3.10 -6.19
C ALA A 508 13.90 -2.11 -7.09
N ARG A 509 14.54 -1.56 -8.15
CA ARG A 509 13.85 -0.77 -9.18
C ARG A 509 12.76 -1.56 -9.92
N LEU A 510 12.99 -2.85 -10.19
CA LEU A 510 11.99 -3.72 -10.78
C LEU A 510 10.80 -3.96 -9.84
N LEU A 511 11.06 -4.27 -8.57
CA LEU A 511 10.01 -4.44 -7.55
C LEU A 511 9.16 -3.17 -7.40
N LEU A 512 9.83 -2.01 -7.32
CA LEU A 512 9.18 -0.71 -7.30
C LEU A 512 8.26 -0.49 -8.52
N ALA A 513 8.72 -0.83 -9.72
CA ALA A 513 7.92 -0.66 -10.94
C ALA A 513 6.70 -1.60 -10.99
N ILE A 514 6.83 -2.82 -10.44
CA ILE A 514 5.72 -3.78 -10.31
C ILE A 514 4.65 -3.20 -9.39
N GLU A 515 5.04 -2.77 -8.18
CA GLU A 515 4.11 -2.23 -7.18
C GLU A 515 3.41 -0.95 -7.68
N GLN A 516 4.15 -0.05 -8.34
CA GLN A 516 3.59 1.16 -8.96
C GLN A 516 2.59 0.85 -10.09
N GLN A 517 2.83 -0.22 -10.86
CA GLN A 517 1.89 -0.65 -11.90
C GLN A 517 0.60 -1.20 -11.28
N ALA A 518 0.71 -1.94 -10.18
CA ALA A 518 -0.43 -2.46 -9.45
C ALA A 518 -1.25 -1.36 -8.78
N ALA A 519 -0.62 -0.37 -8.15
CA ALA A 519 -1.31 0.80 -7.59
C ALA A 519 -2.24 1.44 -8.64
N LYS A 520 -1.68 1.76 -9.82
CA LYS A 520 -2.42 2.32 -10.96
C LYS A 520 -3.47 1.39 -11.57
N THR A 521 -3.45 0.09 -11.25
CA THR A 521 -4.38 -0.88 -11.81
C THR A 521 -5.52 -1.18 -10.84
N TYR A 522 -5.20 -1.39 -9.56
CA TYR A 522 -6.15 -1.90 -8.57
C TYR A 522 -6.59 -0.87 -7.53
N TRP A 523 -5.80 0.18 -7.29
CA TRP A 523 -6.15 1.24 -6.33
C TRP A 523 -6.66 2.52 -6.99
N HIS A 524 -6.21 2.81 -8.20
CA HIS A 524 -6.63 3.99 -8.95
C HIS A 524 -7.87 3.64 -9.78
N LEU A 525 -8.99 4.30 -9.50
CA LEU A 525 -10.25 4.06 -10.20
C LEU A 525 -10.53 5.21 -11.17
N TYR A 526 -10.94 4.85 -12.38
CA TYR A 526 -11.22 5.78 -13.47
C TYR A 526 -12.70 5.66 -13.86
N PRO A 527 -13.56 6.63 -13.50
CA PRO A 527 -14.98 6.60 -13.86
C PRO A 527 -15.22 6.39 -15.36
N SER A 528 -14.35 6.97 -16.19
CA SER A 528 -14.32 6.92 -17.65
C SER A 528 -14.00 5.54 -18.25
N ALA A 529 -13.41 4.62 -17.47
CA ALA A 529 -12.99 3.31 -17.99
C ALA A 529 -14.17 2.45 -18.43
N GLY A 530 -14.01 1.75 -19.55
CA GLY A 530 -15.04 0.88 -20.12
C GLY A 530 -15.32 -0.35 -19.27
N LYS A 531 -16.60 -0.78 -19.21
CA LYS A 531 -16.99 -2.01 -18.50
C LYS A 531 -16.40 -3.29 -19.11
N ASP A 532 -16.12 -3.27 -20.42
CA ASP A 532 -15.56 -4.39 -21.18
C ASP A 532 -14.07 -4.17 -21.51
N ASP A 533 -13.45 -3.12 -20.94
CA ASP A 533 -12.01 -2.87 -21.13
C ASP A 533 -11.22 -4.04 -20.51
N PRO A 534 -10.44 -4.78 -21.32
CA PRO A 534 -9.72 -5.95 -20.83
C PRO A 534 -8.63 -5.61 -19.83
N VAL A 535 -8.22 -4.35 -19.65
CA VAL A 535 -7.24 -3.93 -18.63
C VAL A 535 -7.86 -3.17 -17.46
N ASN A 536 -9.18 -3.06 -17.40
CA ASN A 536 -9.92 -2.54 -16.26
C ASN A 536 -10.35 -3.67 -15.29
N PRO A 537 -9.92 -3.67 -14.02
CA PRO A 537 -10.32 -4.70 -13.06
C PRO A 537 -11.76 -4.58 -12.54
N TYR A 538 -12.37 -3.40 -12.66
CA TYR A 538 -13.66 -3.09 -12.04
C TYR A 538 -14.69 -2.65 -13.09
N PRO A 539 -15.45 -3.59 -13.69
CA PRO A 539 -16.52 -3.27 -14.64
C PRO A 539 -17.66 -2.44 -14.01
N GLU A 540 -17.83 -2.46 -12.69
CA GLU A 540 -18.88 -1.74 -11.96
C GLU A 540 -18.64 -0.21 -12.00
N ALA A 541 -19.46 0.53 -12.76
CA ALA A 541 -19.33 1.99 -12.90
C ALA A 541 -19.39 2.71 -11.55
N LYS A 542 -20.38 2.37 -10.71
CA LYS A 542 -20.53 2.98 -9.37
C LYS A 542 -19.37 2.70 -8.43
N PHE A 543 -18.65 1.59 -8.60
CA PHE A 543 -17.43 1.35 -7.83
C PHE A 543 -16.33 2.31 -8.27
N ARG A 544 -16.19 2.52 -9.59
CA ARG A 544 -15.19 3.45 -10.12
C ARG A 544 -15.44 4.90 -9.74
N ASP A 545 -16.69 5.29 -9.47
CA ASP A 545 -17.06 6.61 -8.93
C ASP A 545 -16.53 6.87 -7.51
N LEU A 546 -15.99 5.85 -6.82
CA LEU A 546 -15.28 6.01 -5.55
C LEU A 546 -13.85 6.55 -5.73
N ILE A 547 -13.34 6.61 -6.97
CA ILE A 547 -12.05 7.18 -7.40
C ILE A 547 -10.80 6.46 -6.87
N THR A 548 -10.85 5.89 -5.68
CA THR A 548 -9.73 5.19 -5.07
C THR A 548 -10.20 4.09 -4.12
N VAL A 549 -9.40 3.04 -4.02
CA VAL A 549 -9.60 1.91 -3.11
C VAL A 549 -8.79 2.15 -1.84
N GLY A 550 -9.35 1.80 -0.68
CA GLY A 550 -8.63 1.75 0.60
C GLY A 550 -7.97 0.40 0.81
N ASN A 551 -8.74 -0.68 0.65
CA ASN A 551 -8.27 -2.05 0.89
C ASN A 551 -8.48 -2.97 -0.32
N VAL A 552 -7.46 -3.76 -0.64
CA VAL A 552 -7.55 -4.93 -1.51
C VAL A 552 -7.28 -6.18 -0.68
N MET A 553 -8.28 -7.04 -0.58
CA MET A 553 -8.18 -8.37 0.01
C MET A 553 -8.34 -9.44 -1.05
N ASP A 554 -8.18 -10.68 -0.64
CA ASP A 554 -8.41 -11.87 -1.46
C ASP A 554 -9.83 -11.98 -2.03
N TRP A 555 -10.85 -11.60 -1.25
CA TRP A 555 -12.28 -11.78 -1.57
C TRP A 555 -13.09 -10.48 -1.57
N GLN A 556 -12.50 -9.35 -1.14
CA GLN A 556 -13.15 -8.04 -1.08
C GLN A 556 -12.16 -6.93 -1.47
N THR A 557 -12.66 -5.90 -2.15
CA THR A 557 -11.91 -4.67 -2.43
C THR A 557 -12.84 -3.48 -2.29
N GLY A 558 -12.40 -2.39 -1.64
CA GLY A 558 -13.28 -1.26 -1.40
C GLY A 558 -12.65 0.00 -0.83
N ALA A 559 -13.43 1.07 -0.84
CA ALA A 559 -13.08 2.37 -0.29
C ALA A 559 -13.40 2.42 1.21
N TRP A 560 -12.57 1.75 2.00
CA TRP A 560 -12.65 1.70 3.47
C TRP A 560 -11.27 1.39 4.06
N LEU A 561 -11.07 1.75 5.33
CA LEU A 561 -9.85 1.53 6.10
C LEU A 561 -10.17 0.72 7.36
N PHE A 562 -9.16 0.08 7.95
CA PHE A 562 -9.38 -0.69 9.19
C PHE A 562 -9.90 0.16 10.37
N TRP A 563 -9.79 1.49 10.29
CA TRP A 563 -10.25 2.43 11.33
C TRP A 563 -11.35 3.40 10.89
N GLY A 564 -11.77 3.41 9.61
CA GLY A 564 -12.72 4.41 9.15
C GLY A 564 -12.99 4.44 7.65
N ALA A 565 -13.74 5.46 7.21
CA ALA A 565 -14.16 5.63 5.82
C ALA A 565 -14.14 7.09 5.35
N GLU A 566 -13.33 7.94 5.98
CA GLU A 566 -13.11 9.32 5.52
C GLU A 566 -12.39 9.30 4.17
N LYS A 567 -12.91 10.02 3.18
CA LYS A 567 -12.40 10.00 1.80
C LYS A 567 -10.96 10.48 1.72
N VAL A 568 -10.61 11.52 2.48
CA VAL A 568 -9.27 12.10 2.56
C VAL A 568 -8.28 11.08 3.08
N GLN A 569 -8.66 10.28 4.09
CA GLN A 569 -7.81 9.22 4.64
C GLN A 569 -7.68 8.05 3.66
N ILE A 570 -8.79 7.62 3.05
CA ILE A 570 -8.80 6.53 2.05
C ILE A 570 -7.88 6.89 0.88
N ALA A 571 -7.92 8.13 0.40
CA ALA A 571 -7.03 8.57 -0.68
C ALA A 571 -5.58 8.75 -0.21
N ALA A 572 -5.37 9.36 0.96
CA ALA A 572 -4.03 9.69 1.44
C ALA A 572 -3.19 8.44 1.77
N ILE A 573 -3.79 7.36 2.28
CA ILE A 573 -3.06 6.12 2.57
C ILE A 573 -2.43 5.49 1.31
N GLN A 574 -2.99 5.77 0.12
CA GLN A 574 -2.44 5.28 -1.16
C GLN A 574 -1.33 6.16 -1.72
N ILE A 575 -1.11 7.32 -1.11
CA ILE A 575 -0.18 8.36 -1.57
C ILE A 575 1.02 8.46 -0.62
N LEU A 576 0.79 8.36 0.68
CA LEU A 576 1.83 8.49 1.70
C LEU A 576 2.74 7.24 1.74
N PRO A 577 4.01 7.39 2.14
CA PRO A 577 4.71 8.66 2.36
C PRO A 577 5.00 9.39 1.04
N VAL A 578 5.04 10.72 1.09
CA VAL A 578 5.32 11.56 -0.09
C VAL A 578 6.82 11.55 -0.39
N THR A 579 7.23 10.78 -1.40
CA THR A 579 8.61 10.66 -1.85
C THR A 579 8.73 10.90 -3.36
N PRO A 580 9.92 11.21 -3.91
CA PRO A 580 10.09 11.52 -5.33
C PRO A 580 9.52 10.45 -6.30
N VAL A 581 9.61 9.16 -5.94
CA VAL A 581 9.17 8.06 -6.82
C VAL A 581 7.65 7.98 -6.98
N ASN A 582 6.89 8.57 -6.06
CA ASN A 582 5.43 8.60 -6.10
C ASN A 582 4.89 9.29 -7.36
N GLU A 583 5.64 10.25 -7.93
CA GLU A 583 5.27 10.97 -9.15
C GLU A 583 4.79 10.05 -10.28
N VAL A 584 5.40 8.88 -10.41
CA VAL A 584 5.17 7.91 -11.49
C VAL A 584 3.77 7.27 -11.40
N MET A 585 3.12 7.36 -10.24
CA MET A 585 1.76 6.88 -10.00
C MET A 585 0.69 7.96 -10.28
N TYR A 586 1.05 9.24 -10.21
CA TYR A 586 0.11 10.36 -10.17
C TYR A 586 -0.16 10.92 -11.56
N ASP A 587 -0.90 10.18 -12.37
CA ASP A 587 -1.43 10.73 -13.62
C ASP A 587 -2.45 11.85 -13.34
N THR A 588 -2.57 12.78 -14.29
CA THR A 588 -3.34 14.01 -14.09
C THR A 588 -4.85 13.78 -13.96
N GLU A 589 -5.39 12.72 -14.57
CA GLU A 589 -6.82 12.39 -14.47
C GLU A 589 -7.13 11.91 -13.05
N TRP A 590 -6.38 10.91 -12.57
CA TRP A 590 -6.63 10.34 -11.26
C TRP A 590 -6.47 11.35 -10.13
N VAL A 591 -5.37 12.14 -10.10
CA VAL A 591 -5.17 13.10 -9.00
C VAL A 591 -6.19 14.25 -9.03
N SER A 592 -6.66 14.66 -10.21
CA SER A 592 -7.74 15.65 -10.32
C SER A 592 -9.07 15.08 -9.79
N ASN A 593 -9.36 13.81 -10.11
CA ASN A 593 -10.53 13.12 -9.59
C ASN A 593 -10.44 12.94 -8.07
N VAL A 594 -9.27 12.59 -7.52
CA VAL A 594 -9.07 12.45 -6.06
C VAL A 594 -9.30 13.78 -5.36
N PHE A 595 -8.73 14.87 -5.88
CA PHE A 595 -8.92 16.21 -5.33
C PHE A 595 -10.40 16.62 -5.32
N ALA A 596 -11.13 16.38 -6.41
CA ALA A 596 -12.56 16.63 -6.48
C ALA A 596 -13.38 15.73 -5.53
N TYR A 597 -13.05 14.44 -5.46
CA TYR A 597 -13.71 13.44 -4.62
C TYR A 597 -13.60 13.75 -3.12
N THR A 598 -12.44 14.25 -2.70
CA THR A 598 -12.12 14.60 -1.32
C THR A 598 -12.49 16.05 -0.95
N MET A 599 -12.87 16.88 -1.91
CA MET A 599 -13.12 18.32 -1.72
C MET A 599 -13.99 18.69 -0.52
N PRO A 600 -15.12 18.00 -0.23
CA PRO A 600 -15.94 18.33 0.93
C PRO A 600 -15.19 18.21 2.27
N GLU A 601 -14.23 17.29 2.37
CA GLU A 601 -13.40 17.07 3.56
C GLU A 601 -12.18 18.01 3.56
N LEU A 602 -11.59 18.27 2.39
CA LEU A 602 -10.50 19.23 2.24
C LEU A 602 -10.90 20.65 2.68
N ALA A 603 -12.12 21.08 2.32
CA ALA A 603 -12.65 22.40 2.66
C ALA A 603 -13.11 22.54 4.12
N ASN A 604 -13.19 21.43 4.87
CA ASN A 604 -13.66 21.43 6.24
C ASN A 604 -12.48 21.43 7.24
N ALA A 605 -12.47 22.41 8.13
CA ALA A 605 -11.42 22.60 9.14
C ALA A 605 -11.38 21.49 10.21
N SER A 606 -12.43 20.66 10.35
CA SER A 606 -12.43 19.55 11.31
C SER A 606 -11.55 18.38 10.89
N TYR A 607 -11.23 18.26 9.60
CA TYR A 607 -10.34 17.21 9.08
C TYR A 607 -8.89 17.65 9.20
N ALA A 608 -8.02 16.74 9.64
CA ALA A 608 -6.63 17.07 9.95
C ALA A 608 -5.85 17.51 8.71
N ASP A 609 -5.07 18.58 8.87
CA ASP A 609 -4.21 19.12 7.82
C ASP A 609 -3.13 18.12 7.36
N SER A 610 -2.70 17.22 8.25
CA SER A 610 -1.76 16.13 7.93
C SER A 610 -2.23 15.28 6.75
N TRP A 611 -3.51 14.88 6.72
CA TRP A 611 -4.10 14.14 5.60
C TRP A 611 -4.28 15.00 4.35
N LYS A 612 -4.68 16.27 4.52
CA LYS A 612 -4.85 17.21 3.40
C LYS A 612 -3.54 17.47 2.67
N SER A 613 -2.43 17.57 3.40
CA SER A 613 -1.09 17.77 2.83
C SER A 613 -0.74 16.71 1.78
N VAL A 614 -1.04 15.45 2.10
CA VAL A 614 -0.79 14.32 1.20
C VAL A 614 -1.60 14.45 -0.11
N ILE A 615 -2.86 14.88 -0.03
CA ILE A 615 -3.69 15.10 -1.22
C ILE A 615 -3.16 16.27 -2.06
N TYR A 616 -2.75 17.38 -1.44
CA TYR A 616 -2.19 18.53 -2.15
C TYR A 616 -0.88 18.19 -2.85
N ALA A 617 -0.01 17.41 -2.21
CA ALA A 617 1.19 16.87 -2.84
C ALA A 617 0.84 16.07 -4.10
N ALA A 618 -0.11 15.12 -4.05
CA ALA A 618 -0.50 14.36 -5.23
C ALA A 618 -1.14 15.24 -6.33
N TYR A 619 -2.05 16.15 -5.96
CA TYR A 619 -2.74 17.06 -6.89
C TYR A 619 -1.76 17.97 -7.66
N SER A 620 -0.61 18.28 -7.06
CA SER A 620 0.41 19.11 -7.69
C SER A 620 0.98 18.54 -8.99
N ASN A 621 0.86 17.23 -9.23
CA ASN A 621 1.19 16.63 -10.52
C ASN A 621 0.30 17.17 -11.67
N ALA A 622 -0.94 17.55 -11.39
CA ALA A 622 -1.85 18.15 -12.36
C ALA A 622 -1.88 19.68 -12.28
N LYS A 623 -1.89 20.23 -11.06
CA LYS A 623 -2.13 21.66 -10.80
C LYS A 623 -1.19 22.18 -9.71
N PRO A 624 0.11 22.36 -10.02
CA PRO A 624 1.10 22.72 -9.01
C PRO A 624 0.86 24.09 -8.37
N GLN A 625 0.40 25.09 -9.14
CA GLN A 625 0.09 26.43 -8.60
C GLN A 625 -1.09 26.40 -7.61
N GLU A 626 -2.17 25.71 -7.97
CA GLU A 626 -3.33 25.58 -7.08
C GLU A 626 -2.93 24.81 -5.81
N SER A 627 -2.17 23.73 -5.97
CA SER A 627 -1.69 22.91 -4.84
C SER A 627 -0.80 23.71 -3.89
N ALA A 628 0.10 24.56 -4.41
CA ALA A 628 0.91 25.46 -3.59
C ALA A 628 0.04 26.45 -2.80
N ALA A 629 -1.00 27.01 -3.43
CA ALA A 629 -1.92 27.93 -2.77
C ALA A 629 -2.74 27.25 -1.65
N TRP A 630 -3.20 26.01 -1.86
CA TRP A 630 -3.86 25.22 -0.83
C TRP A 630 -2.92 24.83 0.30
N SER A 631 -1.72 24.36 -0.04
CA SER A 631 -0.68 23.96 0.90
C SER A 631 -0.24 25.12 1.80
N ALA A 632 -0.28 26.37 1.33
CA ALA A 632 0.04 27.57 2.10
C ALA A 632 -0.92 27.88 3.28
N ASN A 633 -2.05 27.16 3.36
CA ASN A 633 -3.02 27.29 4.45
C ASN A 633 -2.92 26.18 5.50
N LEU A 634 -2.06 25.18 5.29
CA LEU A 634 -1.84 24.10 6.24
C LEU A 634 -1.09 24.58 7.47
N SER A 635 -1.44 24.01 8.62
CA SER A 635 -0.80 24.25 9.91
C SER A 635 -0.07 23.03 10.50
N ASP A 636 -0.36 21.85 9.95
CA ASP A 636 0.22 20.57 10.36
C ASP A 636 0.44 19.65 9.15
N TRP A 637 1.49 18.83 9.21
CA TRP A 637 1.88 17.85 8.18
C TRP A 637 1.94 16.42 8.74
N GLY A 638 1.60 16.22 10.02
CA GLY A 638 1.70 14.94 10.70
C GLY A 638 3.14 14.49 10.96
N SER A 639 3.30 13.26 11.44
CA SER A 639 4.62 12.70 11.73
C SER A 639 5.37 12.19 10.50
N GLY A 640 4.64 11.74 9.47
CA GLY A 640 5.19 11.14 8.24
C GLY A 640 5.52 12.11 7.11
N ASN A 641 5.32 13.42 7.29
CA ASN A 641 5.67 14.44 6.30
C ASN A 641 6.24 15.70 7.00
N THR A 642 6.78 16.62 6.20
CA THR A 642 7.31 17.92 6.68
C THR A 642 6.85 19.03 5.76
N TYR A 643 6.80 20.27 6.25
CA TYR A 643 6.52 21.41 5.38
C TYR A 643 7.51 21.51 4.23
N THR A 644 8.79 21.30 4.54
CA THR A 644 9.86 21.35 3.54
C THR A 644 9.65 20.30 2.46
N ASN A 645 9.34 19.05 2.83
CA ASN A 645 9.11 17.98 1.85
C ASN A 645 7.84 18.20 1.03
N GLU A 646 6.76 18.67 1.65
CA GLU A 646 5.52 19.07 0.98
C GLU A 646 5.77 20.11 -0.11
N LEU A 647 6.36 21.25 0.24
CA LEU A 647 6.60 22.33 -0.70
C LEU A 647 7.67 21.96 -1.74
N TYR A 648 8.69 21.20 -1.33
CA TYR A 648 9.69 20.65 -2.25
C TYR A 648 9.04 19.76 -3.30
N PHE A 649 8.14 18.84 -2.90
CA PHE A 649 7.44 17.96 -3.82
C PHE A 649 6.62 18.77 -4.84
N ILE A 650 5.78 19.70 -4.35
CA ILE A 650 4.96 20.60 -5.19
C ILE A 650 5.82 21.41 -6.16
N SER A 651 6.94 21.97 -5.68
CA SER A 651 7.80 22.85 -6.48
C SER A 651 8.61 22.15 -7.57
N THR A 652 8.65 20.81 -7.55
CA THR A 652 9.43 19.99 -8.48
C THR A 652 8.54 19.25 -9.48
N ARG A 653 7.23 19.55 -9.52
CA ARG A 653 6.27 18.95 -10.45
C ARG A 653 6.43 19.47 -11.88
N PRO A 654 5.88 18.77 -12.90
CA PRO A 654 5.81 19.32 -14.25
C PRO A 654 5.06 20.66 -14.26
N ASN A 655 5.67 21.70 -14.84
CA ASN A 655 5.09 23.04 -14.92
C ASN A 655 5.04 23.54 -16.38
N PRO A 656 4.19 22.95 -17.24
CA PRO A 656 4.22 23.22 -18.68
C PRO A 656 3.80 24.65 -19.06
N ASN A 657 3.08 25.36 -18.20
CA ASN A 657 2.66 26.74 -18.46
C ASN A 657 3.73 27.79 -18.10
N GLY A 658 4.82 27.39 -17.44
CA GLY A 658 5.92 28.26 -17.01
C GLY A 658 5.55 29.33 -15.98
N GLN A 659 4.35 29.30 -15.42
CA GLN A 659 3.93 30.26 -14.39
C GLN A 659 4.58 29.91 -13.04
N PRO A 660 5.00 30.90 -12.24
CA PRO A 660 5.55 30.65 -10.90
C PRO A 660 4.68 29.67 -10.10
N ILE A 661 5.24 28.55 -9.66
CA ILE A 661 4.48 27.55 -8.87
C ILE A 661 4.00 28.16 -7.56
N CYS A 662 4.88 28.84 -6.83
CA CYS A 662 4.51 29.48 -5.56
C CYS A 662 3.93 30.88 -5.76
N GLY A 663 4.19 31.56 -6.87
CA GLY A 663 3.66 32.91 -7.11
C GLY A 663 3.86 33.84 -5.90
N SER A 664 2.81 34.59 -5.53
CA SER A 664 2.77 35.38 -4.29
C SER A 664 2.05 34.60 -3.18
N LEU A 665 2.61 33.47 -2.72
CA LEU A 665 2.04 32.76 -1.57
C LEU A 665 1.89 33.74 -0.40
N PRO A 666 0.77 33.69 0.34
CA PRO A 666 0.56 34.58 1.47
C PRO A 666 1.64 34.37 2.54
N GLN A 667 2.25 35.47 3.02
CA GLN A 667 3.27 35.44 4.07
C GLN A 667 2.85 36.29 5.28
N ASN A 668 3.29 35.88 6.47
CA ASN A 668 3.20 36.72 7.66
C ASN A 668 4.15 37.92 7.50
N PRO A 669 3.84 39.08 8.10
CA PRO A 669 4.82 40.14 8.28
C PRO A 669 5.87 39.69 9.32
N TYR A 670 7.15 39.64 8.93
CA TYR A 670 8.27 39.27 9.80
C TYR A 670 9.16 40.47 10.15
N GLY A 671 9.74 40.45 11.35
CA GLY A 671 10.52 41.55 11.92
C GLY A 671 9.89 42.16 13.17
N ASP A 672 10.41 43.30 13.61
CA ASP A 672 9.95 43.98 14.81
C ASP A 672 8.86 45.02 14.49
N PHE A 673 7.72 44.90 15.17
CA PHE A 673 6.55 45.72 14.90
C PHE A 673 5.87 46.25 16.16
N LYS A 674 5.32 47.45 16.04
CA LYS A 674 4.21 47.96 16.85
C LYS A 674 2.92 47.59 16.13
N ILE A 675 2.00 46.94 16.82
CA ILE A 675 0.72 46.51 16.24
C ILE A 675 -0.35 47.54 16.57
N GLN A 676 -1.17 47.93 15.59
CA GLN A 676 -2.26 48.89 15.75
C GLN A 676 -3.56 48.33 15.19
N ALA A 677 -4.63 48.29 15.98
CA ALA A 677 -5.95 47.91 15.51
C ALA A 677 -6.54 48.96 14.54
N THR A 678 -7.50 48.57 13.70
CA THR A 678 -8.21 49.48 12.79
C THR A 678 -8.97 50.58 13.52
N SER A 679 -9.28 50.41 14.81
CA SER A 679 -9.80 51.47 15.70
C SER A 679 -8.82 52.62 15.95
N GLY A 680 -7.55 52.48 15.55
CA GLY A 680 -6.49 53.45 15.78
C GLY A 680 -5.69 53.23 17.08
N LYS A 681 -6.13 52.31 17.94
CA LYS A 681 -5.42 52.00 19.19
C LYS A 681 -4.26 51.02 18.96
N TYR A 682 -3.11 51.30 19.56
CA TYR A 682 -1.94 50.44 19.61
C TYR A 682 -2.10 49.35 20.67
N ILE A 683 -1.54 48.17 20.36
CA ILE A 683 -1.49 47.03 21.26
C ILE A 683 -0.44 47.29 22.35
N VAL A 684 -0.86 47.12 23.59
CA VAL A 684 -0.03 47.26 24.79
C VAL A 684 -0.15 45.97 25.60
N CYS A 685 0.99 45.48 26.07
CA CYS A 685 1.07 44.39 27.02
C CYS A 685 1.06 44.94 28.46
N ALA A 686 0.17 44.43 29.30
CA ALA A 686 0.09 44.80 30.71
C ALA A 686 1.36 44.38 31.47
N ALA A 687 1.81 45.22 32.42
CA ALA A 687 3.02 44.97 33.20
C ALA A 687 2.91 43.72 34.10
N ASN A 688 1.69 43.38 34.56
CA ASN A 688 1.40 42.23 35.40
C ASN A 688 0.39 41.33 34.66
N GLY A 689 0.78 40.10 34.32
CA GLY A 689 -0.08 39.12 33.63
C GLY A 689 0.15 39.01 32.12
N GLY A 690 0.87 39.94 31.51
CA GLY A 690 1.26 39.87 30.10
C GLY A 690 0.11 40.03 29.10
N GLU A 691 -1.11 40.32 29.57
CA GLU A 691 -2.32 40.44 28.75
C GLU A 691 -2.19 41.55 27.70
N LEU A 692 -2.69 41.28 26.51
CA LEU A 692 -2.65 42.19 25.38
C LEU A 692 -3.97 42.93 25.24
N SER A 693 -3.89 44.26 25.13
CA SER A 693 -5.06 45.12 24.88
C SER A 693 -4.76 46.21 23.85
N ALA A 694 -5.74 46.52 23.01
CA ALA A 694 -5.74 47.70 22.15
C ALA A 694 -6.17 48.93 22.97
N SER A 695 -5.24 49.53 23.72
CA SER A 695 -5.54 50.53 24.75
C SER A 695 -4.86 51.90 24.57
N SER A 696 -3.78 52.01 23.79
CA SER A 696 -3.03 53.26 23.64
C SER A 696 -3.33 54.00 22.34
N ASN A 697 -3.52 55.33 22.39
CA ASN A 697 -3.57 56.18 21.18
C ASN A 697 -2.18 56.65 20.71
N SER A 698 -1.11 56.32 21.44
CA SER A 698 0.27 56.76 21.16
C SER A 698 1.17 55.58 20.79
N SER A 699 1.91 55.73 19.70
CA SER A 699 2.93 54.77 19.25
C SER A 699 4.12 54.64 20.20
N ASN A 700 4.37 55.64 21.04
CA ASN A 700 5.47 55.62 22.02
C ASN A 700 5.17 54.72 23.22
N ARG A 701 3.89 54.44 23.47
CA ARG A 701 3.43 53.54 24.54
C ARG A 701 3.08 52.14 24.03
N ALA A 702 3.23 51.90 22.73
CA ALA A 702 2.94 50.61 22.11
C ALA A 702 3.99 49.57 22.51
N SER A 703 3.54 48.34 22.73
CA SER A 703 4.46 47.21 22.87
C SER A 703 5.07 46.86 21.51
N VAL A 704 6.35 46.47 21.54
CA VAL A 704 7.09 46.00 20.37
C VAL A 704 7.11 44.48 20.38
N PHE A 705 6.69 43.88 19.27
CA PHE A 705 6.65 42.44 19.08
C PHE A 705 7.58 42.04 17.94
N SER A 706 8.42 41.06 18.18
CA SER A 706 9.23 40.40 17.16
C SER A 706 8.42 39.26 16.54
N SER A 707 8.17 39.38 15.23
CA SER A 707 7.48 38.37 14.44
C SER A 707 8.50 37.50 13.71
N ALA A 708 8.54 36.20 14.02
CA ALA A 708 9.50 35.25 13.46
C ALA A 708 8.83 34.16 12.61
N TYR A 709 9.56 33.69 11.59
CA TYR A 709 9.10 32.67 10.64
C TYR A 709 8.81 31.33 11.31
N VAL A 710 7.67 30.75 10.92
CA VAL A 710 7.28 29.36 11.12
C VAL A 710 6.66 28.89 9.79
N PRO A 711 6.78 27.62 9.39
CA PRO A 711 6.04 27.08 8.25
C PRO A 711 4.58 27.54 8.21
N ASN A 712 4.20 28.23 7.11
CA ASN A 712 2.89 28.86 6.87
C ASN A 712 2.36 29.82 7.96
N ALA A 713 3.15 30.16 8.96
CA ALA A 713 2.71 30.93 10.12
C ALA A 713 3.85 31.83 10.64
N GLY A 714 3.68 32.34 11.84
CA GLY A 714 4.73 33.02 12.56
C GLY A 714 4.46 33.01 14.06
N THR A 715 5.46 33.39 14.82
CA THR A 715 5.32 33.64 16.26
C THR A 715 5.31 35.14 16.51
N LEU A 716 4.75 35.57 17.64
CA LEU A 716 4.91 36.94 18.13
C LEU A 716 5.58 36.88 19.49
N GLN A 717 6.78 37.43 19.63
CA GLN A 717 7.50 37.51 20.90
C GLN A 717 7.54 38.97 21.37
N LEU A 718 7.13 39.23 22.60
CA LEU A 718 7.23 40.57 23.17
C LEU A 718 8.70 40.92 23.45
N SER A 719 9.17 42.03 22.88
CA SER A 719 10.59 42.37 22.90
C SER A 719 11.12 42.72 24.29
N SER A 720 10.26 43.20 25.21
CA SER A 720 10.64 43.66 26.55
C SER A 720 10.87 42.53 27.55
N ASN A 721 10.14 41.41 27.46
CA ASN A 721 10.27 40.28 28.39
C ASN A 721 10.68 38.97 27.71
N LYS A 722 10.83 38.96 26.37
CA LYS A 722 11.18 37.78 25.56
C LYS A 722 10.18 36.63 25.68
N GLN A 723 8.95 36.91 26.07
CA GLN A 723 7.88 35.92 26.13
C GLN A 723 7.05 35.94 24.83
N TYR A 724 6.73 34.76 24.33
CA TYR A 724 5.83 34.55 23.22
C TYR A 724 4.38 34.82 23.62
N VAL A 725 3.65 35.42 22.69
CA VAL A 725 2.21 35.64 22.78
C VAL A 725 1.52 34.29 22.65
N THR A 726 0.73 33.93 23.65
CA THR A 726 -0.06 32.70 23.70
C THR A 726 -1.52 33.02 23.45
N ALA A 727 -2.18 32.20 22.65
CA ALA A 727 -3.61 32.23 22.42
C ALA A 727 -4.25 30.97 22.98
N ASP A 728 -5.16 31.16 23.92
CA ASP A 728 -5.82 30.07 24.61
C ASP A 728 -6.71 29.23 23.67
N GLN A 729 -6.80 27.92 23.92
CA GLN A 729 -7.57 26.99 23.08
C GLN A 729 -9.09 27.21 23.20
N SER A 730 -9.62 27.54 24.38
CA SER A 730 -11.05 27.85 24.51
C SER A 730 -11.45 29.15 23.83
N GLY A 731 -10.50 30.07 23.66
CA GLY A 731 -10.74 31.40 23.12
C GLY A 731 -11.55 32.27 24.08
N THR A 732 -11.56 31.96 25.38
CA THR A 732 -12.27 32.75 26.41
C THR A 732 -11.36 33.73 27.14
N TYR A 733 -10.05 33.49 27.11
CA TYR A 733 -9.06 34.31 27.80
C TYR A 733 -8.37 35.27 26.83
N SER A 734 -7.96 36.42 27.35
CA SER A 734 -7.18 37.38 26.58
C SER A 734 -5.82 36.78 26.20
N LEU A 735 -5.35 37.10 24.99
CA LEU A 735 -4.00 36.78 24.55
C LEU A 735 -2.99 37.41 25.51
N SER A 736 -1.91 36.69 25.82
CA SER A 736 -0.88 37.18 26.74
C SER A 736 0.52 36.82 26.28
N ALA A 737 1.49 37.71 26.48
CA ALA A 737 2.90 37.43 26.24
C ALA A 737 3.51 36.76 27.48
N ALA A 738 3.34 35.44 27.60
CA ALA A 738 3.57 34.71 28.86
C ALA A 738 4.31 33.37 28.71
N ARG A 739 4.81 33.01 27.53
CA ARG A 739 5.48 31.72 27.28
C ARG A 739 6.94 31.88 26.88
N ALA A 740 7.82 31.08 27.47
CA ALA A 740 9.25 31.13 27.16
C ALA A 740 9.61 30.41 25.85
N ILE A 741 8.80 29.42 25.46
CA ILE A 741 8.99 28.58 24.27
C ILE A 741 7.70 28.68 23.46
N ALA A 742 7.83 28.79 22.14
CA ALA A 742 6.70 28.79 21.23
C ALA A 742 6.33 27.36 20.82
N ASP A 743 5.06 26.99 20.98
CA ASP A 743 4.46 25.79 20.43
C ASP A 743 3.19 26.16 19.65
N THR A 744 2.26 25.22 19.46
CA THR A 744 1.00 25.39 18.73
C THR A 744 0.21 26.62 19.20
N TRP A 745 0.24 26.95 20.49
CA TRP A 745 -0.55 28.07 21.05
C TRP A 745 0.08 29.45 20.80
N GLU A 746 1.36 29.48 20.43
CA GLU A 746 2.11 30.71 20.15
C GLU A 746 2.29 30.97 18.65
N ARG A 747 1.62 30.17 17.81
CA ARG A 747 1.65 30.28 16.36
C ARG A 747 0.42 31.02 15.84
N PHE A 748 0.66 31.95 14.93
CA PHE A 748 -0.35 32.79 14.31
C PHE A 748 -0.18 32.83 12.79
N THR A 749 -1.29 32.68 12.08
CA THR A 749 -1.36 32.94 10.64
C THR A 749 -1.85 34.37 10.45
N ILE A 750 -1.00 35.22 9.87
CA ILE A 750 -1.27 36.65 9.70
C ILE A 750 -1.36 36.94 8.21
N ARG A 751 -2.52 37.40 7.74
CA ARG A 751 -2.86 37.50 6.30
C ARG A 751 -3.56 38.80 6.00
N GLN A 752 -3.42 39.29 4.78
CA GLN A 752 -4.16 40.47 4.31
C GLN A 752 -5.66 40.22 4.52
N LYS A 753 -6.32 41.07 5.31
CA LYS A 753 -7.74 40.91 5.62
C LYS A 753 -8.58 41.21 4.38
N ILE A 754 -9.51 40.31 4.04
CA ILE A 754 -10.43 40.49 2.92
C ILE A 754 -11.32 41.73 3.15
N GLY A 755 -11.46 42.56 2.11
CA GLY A 755 -12.28 43.77 2.13
C GLY A 755 -11.63 44.99 2.79
N GLU A 756 -10.44 44.84 3.38
CA GLU A 756 -9.69 45.95 3.97
C GLU A 756 -8.60 46.48 3.03
N ARG A 757 -8.12 47.70 3.31
CA ARG A 757 -7.00 48.28 2.56
C ARG A 757 -5.72 47.46 2.70
N GLN A 758 -4.85 47.53 1.71
CA GLN A 758 -3.55 46.86 1.74
C GLN A 758 -2.74 47.23 2.99
N GLY A 759 -2.14 46.24 3.66
CA GLY A 759 -1.39 46.41 4.90
C GLY A 759 -2.23 46.34 6.18
N VAL A 760 -3.51 45.99 6.07
CA VAL A 760 -4.37 45.62 7.20
C VAL A 760 -4.56 44.10 7.19
N TYR A 761 -4.21 43.47 8.30
CA TYR A 761 -4.12 42.03 8.42
C TYR A 761 -5.16 41.47 9.40
N SER A 762 -5.66 40.28 9.11
CA SER A 762 -6.33 39.41 10.07
C SER A 762 -5.27 38.54 10.76
N ILE A 763 -5.51 38.19 12.02
CA ILE A 763 -4.65 37.29 12.80
C ILE A 763 -5.49 36.08 13.17
N LYS A 764 -5.04 34.88 12.81
CA LYS A 764 -5.68 33.60 13.15
C LYS A 764 -4.77 32.82 14.10
N ALA A 765 -5.30 32.37 15.23
CA ALA A 765 -4.57 31.57 16.21
C ALA A 765 -4.56 30.10 15.81
N ALA A 766 -3.39 29.45 15.89
CA ALA A 766 -3.27 28.03 15.59
C ALA A 766 -3.86 27.12 16.69
N SER A 767 -3.99 27.60 17.94
CA SER A 767 -4.53 26.81 19.07
C SER A 767 -5.96 26.32 18.85
N ASN A 768 -6.80 27.11 18.17
CA ASN A 768 -8.21 26.77 17.95
C ASN A 768 -8.73 27.14 16.56
N GLY A 769 -7.87 27.63 15.67
CA GLY A 769 -8.24 28.02 14.31
C GLY A 769 -9.15 29.24 14.22
N LYS A 770 -9.33 30.01 15.29
CA LYS A 770 -10.18 31.20 15.32
C LYS A 770 -9.39 32.49 15.09
N TYR A 771 -10.09 33.53 14.69
CA TYR A 771 -9.54 34.85 14.43
C TYR A 771 -9.51 35.72 15.69
N VAL A 772 -8.45 36.51 15.81
CA VAL A 772 -8.26 37.47 16.90
C VAL A 772 -9.17 38.69 16.69
N ARG A 773 -9.86 39.07 17.76
CA ARG A 773 -10.71 40.26 17.84
C ARG A 773 -10.30 41.12 19.04
N VAL A 774 -10.62 42.41 18.95
CA VAL A 774 -10.59 43.31 20.10
C VAL A 774 -11.98 43.29 20.72
N SER A 775 -12.08 42.84 21.97
CA SER A 775 -13.32 42.83 22.76
C SER A 775 -13.76 44.25 23.16
N SER A 776 -14.96 44.37 23.73
CA SER A 776 -15.52 45.64 24.18
C SER A 776 -14.67 46.35 25.25
N ASP A 777 -13.98 45.59 26.10
CA ASP A 777 -13.03 46.12 27.10
C ASP A 777 -11.64 46.43 26.52
N GLY A 778 -11.43 46.17 25.23
CA GLY A 778 -10.19 46.44 24.50
C GLY A 778 -9.16 45.32 24.59
N THR A 779 -9.41 44.21 25.28
CA THR A 779 -8.51 43.05 25.30
C THR A 779 -8.52 42.31 23.95
N LEU A 780 -7.46 41.56 23.67
CA LEU A 780 -7.37 40.74 22.45
C LEU A 780 -7.78 39.31 22.78
N ILE A 781 -8.71 38.74 22.02
CA ILE A 781 -9.25 37.39 22.24
C ILE A 781 -9.38 36.64 20.91
N ASN A 782 -9.10 35.33 20.88
CA ASN A 782 -9.15 34.49 19.68
C ASN A 782 -10.45 33.66 19.60
N ASP A 783 -11.58 34.34 19.43
CA ASP A 783 -12.92 33.75 19.41
C ASP A 783 -13.73 34.07 18.13
N GLY A 784 -13.14 34.76 17.14
CA GLY A 784 -13.77 34.98 15.83
C GLY A 784 -13.88 33.69 15.02
N ALA A 785 -15.08 33.26 14.66
CA ALA A 785 -15.30 32.00 13.98
C ALA A 785 -14.91 32.08 12.49
N VAL A 786 -15.12 33.23 11.86
CA VAL A 786 -14.79 33.50 10.46
C VAL A 786 -13.95 34.78 10.34
N GLU A 787 -13.28 34.95 9.20
CA GLU A 787 -12.38 36.10 9.01
C GLU A 787 -13.11 37.45 9.10
N SER A 788 -14.38 37.52 8.71
CA SER A 788 -15.17 38.75 8.83
C SER A 788 -15.28 39.22 10.27
N ASP A 789 -15.26 38.31 11.25
CA ASP A 789 -15.30 38.64 12.66
C ASP A 789 -13.99 39.31 13.12
N ALA A 790 -12.86 38.96 12.50
CA ALA A 790 -11.53 39.40 12.90
C ALA A 790 -11.40 40.92 12.99
N THR A 791 -10.73 41.44 14.01
CA THR A 791 -10.28 42.84 13.96
C THR A 791 -9.16 42.99 12.93
N GLY A 792 -9.14 44.10 12.20
CA GLY A 792 -8.03 44.43 11.32
C GLY A 792 -6.84 45.01 12.10
N PHE A 793 -5.64 44.57 11.79
CA PHE A 793 -4.41 45.01 12.45
C PHE A 793 -3.37 45.53 11.45
N ARG A 794 -2.69 46.62 11.80
CA ARG A 794 -1.54 47.15 11.06
C ARG A 794 -0.26 46.81 11.80
N PHE A 795 0.72 46.28 11.07
CA PHE A 795 2.06 45.96 11.58
C PHE A 795 3.00 47.10 11.17
N ILE A 796 3.26 48.02 12.10
CA ILE A 796 4.07 49.22 11.89
C ILE A 796 5.48 48.90 12.36
N LYS A 797 6.50 49.03 11.48
CA LYS A 797 7.90 48.74 11.84
C LYS A 797 8.31 49.54 13.09
N ALA A 798 8.92 48.85 14.04
CA ALA A 798 9.27 49.38 15.36
C ALA A 798 10.48 50.32 15.32
#